data_AF-A0A1V6S295-F1
#
_entry.id   AF-A0A1V6S295-F1
#
_cell.length_a   1.000
_cell.length_b   1.000
_cell.length_c   1.000
_cell.angle_alpha   90.00
_cell.angle_beta   90.00
_cell.angle_gamma   90.00
#
_symmetry.space_group_name_H-M   'P 1'
#
loop_
_entity.id
_entity.type
_entity.pdbx_description
1 polymer ?
#
loop_
_entity_poly.entity_id
_entity_poly.type
_entity_poly.pdbx_seq_one_letter_code
_entity_poly.pdbx_strand_id
1 'polypeptide(L)'
;MHSANQFIEQTVQELEKAKKLGSFIKANDPAILGVLPPCERTDHRDGMIIYTDVVIPTRDGTKLRGNIYRPDKTDEKLPVLLNYSVYGKDMALEACMFPRSSGLDNSHYTPYYQFEACDAPWWTQRGYIVAYVDTRGSFQSEGDKSYYSRDVALDGYDIIEWLAVQEWASGKVGMYGASAFAMLQWIVAAENPPSLAAILPFDGMTDIYREMARKGGIPETQFMAVYPQQYNWGRGLVQNSENAHFDHPFFDDYWRSKIPRLHQIKCPAYVVCCWGDQGIHTRGTLNGWKQIGSSTKYLEIHPYQKWEFALTEESLTRQRAFFDTFLHEKETEVKFWPPVRWTMRQSFYNSEWRYATTFPFPNTEYAKFYPTSAGGLSQVAQPLEQSVLYDAQTGEVTFDIPFSESFEFAGHGKLRLWVEARGADNMDLFIVLKKKDAAGNEVHFPWLTIIETGPVAFGFLRVSRRELDESKSTEFQPYHSHQRDLLLEPGQVVPVDIEIQPSSCRLRAGDTLQVSISGHDYGKYPSEIPLPRHERTVNQGAHVIHFGGKYDSFLQLPRIPPVAGSSLSHGKSIKMIILANRIKGWTDEKFLGEYLKAHGGMTEQLSHMVPFLRAYTQVAGVPRTAVKTFCTEQSRFEIASILAWSSLSKLGGSFKHPSYKATAGQHIFADPKLVGSLSQAFADIVFDPVLFKARQDSFEVIVCLGKASKQTVSDADLQSRSDVLKELGSGTGLLRYVLNRDVTPSNPAEFFKDTPFKGGDWGTMGAMEQYWFRDENSAVDFFADPARVQALQSLPSSFDPQLTISVTGKETRVFAKDLDF
;
A
#
# COMPACT_ATOMS: atom_id res chain seq x y z
N MET A 1 31.82 -6.08 41.26
CA MET A 1 33.13 -6.10 40.56
C MET A 1 33.36 -7.38 39.77
N HIS A 2 33.29 -8.58 40.37
CA HIS A 2 33.52 -9.84 39.64
C HIS A 2 32.52 -10.10 38.49
N SER A 3 31.23 -9.81 38.68
CA SER A 3 30.20 -9.93 37.63
C SER A 3 30.32 -8.88 36.51
N ALA A 4 30.79 -7.67 36.84
CA ALA A 4 31.00 -6.59 35.87
C ALA A 4 32.21 -6.88 34.97
N ASN A 5 33.31 -7.38 35.54
CA ASN A 5 34.48 -7.79 34.77
C ASN A 5 34.17 -8.99 33.87
N GLN A 6 33.41 -9.97 34.34
CA GLN A 6 32.98 -11.11 33.53
C GLN A 6 32.06 -10.70 32.37
N PHE A 7 31.17 -9.72 32.57
CA PHE A 7 30.33 -9.16 31.52
C PHE A 7 31.16 -8.39 30.47
N ILE A 8 32.16 -7.62 30.90
CA ILE A 8 33.09 -6.93 30.01
C ILE A 8 33.89 -7.95 29.18
N GLU A 9 34.46 -8.98 29.80
CA GLU A 9 35.22 -10.03 29.10
C GLU A 9 34.37 -10.79 28.08
N GLN A 10 33.13 -11.15 28.43
CA GLN A 10 32.18 -11.77 27.49
C GLN A 10 31.85 -10.85 26.32
N THR A 11 31.60 -9.57 26.60
CA THR A 11 31.31 -8.56 25.58
C THR A 11 32.49 -8.43 24.61
N VAL A 12 33.72 -8.35 25.10
CA VAL A 12 34.93 -8.27 24.26
C VAL A 12 35.07 -9.50 23.36
N GLN A 13 34.86 -10.71 23.90
CA GLN A 13 34.91 -11.95 23.09
C GLN A 13 33.84 -11.99 21.99
N GLU A 14 32.62 -11.52 22.27
CA GLU A 14 31.54 -11.43 21.29
C GLU A 14 31.84 -10.40 20.19
N LEU A 15 32.42 -9.26 20.54
CA LEU A 15 32.84 -8.24 19.58
C LEU A 15 33.97 -8.74 18.69
N GLU A 16 34.95 -9.44 19.24
CA GLU A 16 36.03 -10.07 18.46
C GLU A 16 35.50 -11.16 17.52
N LYS A 17 34.48 -11.91 17.93
CA LYS A 17 33.81 -12.86 17.04
C LYS A 17 33.09 -12.15 15.90
N ALA A 18 32.39 -11.05 16.17
CA ALA A 18 31.67 -10.28 15.15
C ALA A 18 32.63 -9.61 14.14
N LYS A 19 33.77 -9.07 14.61
CA LYS A 19 34.81 -8.52 13.73
C LYS A 19 35.35 -9.54 12.74
N LYS A 20 35.49 -10.82 13.16
CA LYS A 20 35.92 -11.92 12.28
C LYS A 20 34.93 -12.26 11.17
N LEU A 21 33.68 -11.80 11.24
CA LEU A 21 32.67 -12.08 10.23
C LEU A 21 32.82 -11.19 8.99
N GLY A 22 33.57 -10.08 9.06
CA GLY A 22 33.79 -9.18 7.91
C GLY A 22 35.27 -8.91 7.67
N SER A 23 35.61 -8.50 6.45
CA SER A 23 36.96 -8.04 6.12
C SER A 23 37.12 -6.54 6.43
N PHE A 24 38.34 -6.12 6.74
CA PHE A 24 38.70 -4.73 7.03
C PHE A 24 39.77 -4.25 6.05
N ILE A 25 39.63 -3.01 5.58
CA ILE A 25 40.54 -2.32 4.68
C ILE A 25 41.00 -1.01 5.31
N LYS A 26 42.04 -0.38 4.75
CA LYS A 26 42.51 0.92 5.23
C LYS A 26 41.45 1.99 4.93
N ALA A 27 41.10 2.81 5.93
CA ALA A 27 40.20 3.93 5.74
C ALA A 27 40.88 5.07 4.94
N ASN A 28 40.07 5.89 4.28
CA ASN A 28 40.50 7.11 3.62
C ASN A 28 40.85 8.17 4.67
N ASP A 29 41.95 8.90 4.47
CA ASP A 29 42.40 9.92 5.41
C ASP A 29 41.47 11.15 5.37
N PRO A 30 40.79 11.51 6.47
CA PRO A 30 39.90 12.67 6.53
C PRO A 30 40.57 14.00 6.18
N ALA A 31 41.90 14.10 6.29
CA ALA A 31 42.64 15.30 5.90
C ALA A 31 42.44 15.68 4.41
N ILE A 32 42.10 14.71 3.56
CA ILE A 32 41.79 14.93 2.14
C ILE A 32 40.53 15.80 1.98
N LEU A 33 39.56 15.66 2.89
CA LEU A 33 38.35 16.48 2.94
C LEU A 33 38.55 17.83 3.64
N GLY A 34 39.79 18.15 4.04
CA GLY A 34 40.08 19.36 4.83
C GLY A 34 39.71 19.24 6.31
N VAL A 35 39.38 18.04 6.79
CA VAL A 35 39.08 17.82 8.21
C VAL A 35 40.36 18.02 9.02
N LEU A 36 40.38 19.09 9.82
CA LEU A 36 41.53 19.47 10.64
C LEU A 36 41.75 18.47 11.79
N PRO A 37 42.99 18.35 12.30
CA PRO A 37 43.25 17.63 13.55
C PRO A 37 42.33 18.12 14.68
N PRO A 38 41.89 17.22 15.58
CA PRO A 38 40.94 17.59 16.62
C PRO A 38 41.51 18.69 17.51
N CYS A 39 40.73 19.74 17.72
CA CYS A 39 41.11 20.90 18.52
C CYS A 39 39.95 21.27 19.46
N GLU A 40 40.06 20.84 20.72
CA GLU A 40 39.08 21.14 21.76
C GLU A 40 39.00 22.66 21.99
N ARG A 41 37.81 23.22 21.78
CA ARG A 41 37.56 24.66 21.98
C ARG A 41 36.12 24.91 22.39
N THR A 42 35.93 26.06 23.01
CA THR A 42 34.62 26.56 23.43
C THR A 42 34.38 27.93 22.80
N ASP A 43 33.33 28.04 22.00
CA ASP A 43 32.92 29.26 21.33
C ASP A 43 31.56 29.75 21.88
N HIS A 44 31.36 31.06 21.99
CA HIS A 44 30.08 31.68 22.35
C HIS A 44 29.56 32.49 21.15
N ARG A 45 28.50 32.02 20.49
CA ARG A 45 27.90 32.69 19.32
C ARG A 45 26.47 32.24 19.08
N ASP A 46 25.69 33.09 18.41
CA ASP A 46 24.31 32.80 17.99
C ASP A 46 23.39 32.31 19.13
N GLY A 47 23.62 32.79 20.36
CA GLY A 47 22.86 32.39 21.55
C GLY A 47 23.25 31.01 22.12
N MET A 48 24.41 30.47 21.71
CA MET A 48 24.89 29.15 22.13
C MET A 48 26.33 29.19 22.64
N ILE A 49 26.62 28.26 23.56
CA ILE A 49 27.95 27.78 23.90
C ILE A 49 28.19 26.51 23.07
N ILE A 50 29.27 26.51 22.28
CA ILE A 50 29.62 25.42 21.38
C ILE A 50 30.94 24.83 21.83
N TYR A 51 30.91 23.59 22.30
CA TYR A 51 32.09 22.79 22.58
C TYR A 51 32.42 21.95 21.34
N THR A 52 33.59 22.15 20.74
CA THR A 52 34.01 21.41 19.54
C THR A 52 35.08 20.38 19.88
N ASP A 53 35.07 19.23 19.20
CA ASP A 53 36.08 18.14 19.32
C ASP A 53 36.21 17.52 20.71
N VAL A 54 35.16 17.61 21.52
CA VAL A 54 35.08 17.04 22.88
C VAL A 54 35.44 15.56 22.86
N VAL A 55 36.30 15.15 23.79
CA VAL A 55 36.66 13.75 24.00
C VAL A 55 35.57 13.04 24.80
N ILE A 56 35.01 11.98 24.23
CA ILE A 56 34.09 11.09 24.92
C ILE A 56 34.76 9.71 25.06
N PRO A 57 35.21 9.31 26.27
CA PRO A 57 35.83 8.01 26.48
C PRO A 57 34.78 6.90 26.51
N THR A 58 35.06 5.80 25.83
CA THR A 58 34.25 4.57 25.86
C THR A 58 34.83 3.58 26.88
N ARG A 59 34.09 2.51 27.18
CA ARG A 59 34.47 1.48 28.16
C ARG A 59 35.78 0.75 27.86
N ASP A 60 36.18 0.69 26.59
CA ASP A 60 37.44 0.06 26.17
C ASP A 60 38.60 1.05 26.04
N GLY A 61 38.38 2.32 26.43
CA GLY A 61 39.37 3.39 26.39
C GLY A 61 39.44 4.14 25.05
N THR A 62 38.69 3.72 24.03
CA THR A 62 38.64 4.41 22.73
C THR A 62 38.01 5.79 22.90
N LYS A 63 38.65 6.81 22.32
CA LYS A 63 38.17 8.19 22.40
C LYS A 63 37.37 8.56 21.17
N LEU A 64 36.11 8.87 21.38
CA LEU A 64 35.21 9.40 20.36
C LEU A 64 35.25 10.93 20.39
N ARG A 65 34.87 11.54 19.27
CA ARG A 65 34.84 13.00 19.09
C ARG A 65 33.42 13.50 18.91
N GLY A 66 33.09 14.59 19.60
CA GLY A 66 31.78 15.21 19.52
C GLY A 66 31.80 16.73 19.52
N ASN A 67 30.72 17.32 19.00
CA ASN A 67 30.40 18.74 19.09
C ASN A 67 29.13 18.89 19.93
N ILE A 68 29.13 19.79 20.91
CA ILE A 68 28.02 19.98 21.86
C ILE A 68 27.57 21.44 21.80
N TYR A 69 26.28 21.65 21.59
CA TYR A 69 25.63 22.95 21.44
C TYR A 69 24.66 23.14 22.60
N ARG A 70 24.94 24.12 23.44
CA ARG A 70 24.16 24.46 24.64
C ARG A 70 23.64 25.90 24.53
N PRO A 71 22.48 26.26 25.09
CA PRO A 71 22.07 27.67 25.21
C PRO A 71 23.04 28.50 26.08
N ASP A 72 23.37 29.71 25.67
CA ASP A 72 24.36 30.57 26.36
C ASP A 72 23.82 31.30 27.61
N LYS A 73 22.49 31.38 27.75
CA LYS A 73 21.79 32.13 28.80
C LYS A 73 20.87 31.25 29.63
N THR A 74 21.40 30.16 30.17
CA THR A 74 20.69 29.33 31.14
C THR A 74 21.65 28.61 32.08
N ASP A 75 21.26 28.56 33.35
CA ASP A 75 21.87 27.74 34.40
C ASP A 75 21.03 26.48 34.69
N GLU A 76 19.89 26.31 34.01
CA GLU A 76 19.07 25.11 34.12
C GLU A 76 19.80 23.91 33.51
N LYS A 77 19.66 22.75 34.16
CA LYS A 77 20.11 21.47 33.59
C LYS A 77 19.11 21.01 32.55
N LEU A 78 19.56 20.79 31.32
CA LEU A 78 18.71 20.51 30.17
C LEU A 78 18.92 19.08 29.64
N PRO A 79 17.89 18.48 29.03
CA PRO A 79 18.05 17.21 28.34
C PRO A 79 18.89 17.33 27.07
N VAL A 80 19.48 16.21 26.66
CA VAL A 80 20.40 16.16 25.52
C VAL A 80 19.77 15.40 24.35
N LEU A 81 19.86 15.96 23.14
CA LEU A 81 19.56 15.27 21.88
C LEU A 81 20.85 14.81 21.23
N LEU A 82 21.07 13.49 21.25
CA LEU A 82 22.20 12.83 20.63
C LEU A 82 21.90 12.52 19.16
N ASN A 83 22.76 13.03 18.29
CA ASN A 83 22.84 12.74 16.87
C ASN A 83 24.13 11.96 16.63
N TYR A 84 24.06 10.63 16.66
CA TYR A 84 25.20 9.73 16.53
C TYR A 84 25.40 9.34 15.06
N SER A 85 26.58 9.61 14.48
CA SER A 85 26.76 9.63 13.02
C SER A 85 27.91 8.76 12.50
N VAL A 86 27.73 8.26 11.27
CA VAL A 86 28.80 7.70 10.41
C VAL A 86 29.27 8.67 9.32
N TYR A 87 28.64 9.85 9.21
CA TYR A 87 28.83 10.82 8.12
C TYR A 87 29.79 11.97 8.44
N GLY A 88 30.15 12.15 9.72
CA GLY A 88 31.03 13.23 10.18
C GLY A 88 30.28 14.30 10.95
N LYS A 89 30.74 14.62 12.16
CA LYS A 89 30.11 15.65 13.02
C LYS A 89 30.33 17.09 12.53
N ASP A 90 31.33 17.29 11.67
CA ASP A 90 31.71 18.58 11.06
C ASP A 90 31.36 18.65 9.57
N MET A 91 30.95 17.52 8.98
CA MET A 91 30.68 17.39 7.56
C MET A 91 29.21 17.70 7.29
N ALA A 92 28.92 18.96 7.03
CA ALA A 92 27.67 19.31 6.39
C ALA A 92 27.74 18.80 4.95
N LEU A 93 27.12 17.65 4.66
CA LEU A 93 26.61 17.42 3.30
C LEU A 93 25.69 18.61 3.03
N GLU A 94 26.15 19.57 2.22
CA GLU A 94 25.31 20.71 1.89
C GLU A 94 24.06 20.16 1.19
N ALA A 95 22.89 20.50 1.71
CA ALA A 95 21.61 20.10 1.13
C ALA A 95 21.51 20.48 -0.37
N CYS A 96 22.30 21.47 -0.82
CA CYS A 96 22.45 21.87 -2.22
C CYS A 96 23.01 20.77 -3.15
N MET A 97 23.63 19.72 -2.59
CA MET A 97 24.10 18.55 -3.34
C MET A 97 22.96 17.63 -3.79
N PHE A 98 21.76 17.77 -3.22
CA PHE A 98 20.59 17.02 -3.62
C PHE A 98 19.76 17.81 -4.63
N PRO A 99 19.09 17.13 -5.58
CA PRO A 99 18.20 17.80 -6.51
C PRO A 99 17.03 18.47 -5.77
N ARG A 100 16.41 19.46 -6.41
CA ARG A 100 15.22 20.14 -5.88
C ARG A 100 14.11 19.18 -5.47
N SER A 101 14.00 18.06 -6.18
CA SER A 101 13.03 16.99 -5.92
C SER A 101 13.23 16.25 -4.60
N SER A 102 14.31 16.55 -3.85
CA SER A 102 14.49 16.12 -2.46
C SER A 102 13.60 16.89 -1.46
N GLY A 103 13.04 18.02 -1.89
CA GLY A 103 12.19 18.89 -1.08
C GLY A 103 12.93 19.73 -0.03
N LEU A 104 14.26 19.62 0.05
CA LEU A 104 15.08 20.40 0.99
C LEU A 104 15.05 21.91 0.69
N ASP A 105 14.82 22.31 -0.57
CA ASP A 105 14.63 23.72 -0.97
C ASP A 105 13.40 24.37 -0.32
N ASN A 106 12.43 23.56 0.13
CA ASN A 106 11.21 24.02 0.81
C ASN A 106 11.38 24.08 2.34
N SER A 107 12.56 23.70 2.85
CA SER A 107 12.84 23.57 4.28
C SER A 107 13.66 24.74 4.81
N HIS A 108 13.42 25.13 6.06
CA HIS A 108 14.19 26.15 6.75
C HIS A 108 15.13 25.51 7.76
N TYR A 109 16.43 25.63 7.54
CA TYR A 109 17.48 25.16 8.46
C TYR A 109 18.61 26.18 8.55
N THR A 110 19.32 26.20 9.67
CA THR A 110 20.46 27.11 9.88
C THR A 110 21.77 26.55 9.31
N PRO A 111 22.85 27.36 9.22
CA PRO A 111 24.18 26.86 8.85
C PRO A 111 24.77 25.79 9.81
N TYR A 112 24.10 25.51 10.94
CA TYR A 112 24.50 24.48 11.92
C TYR A 112 23.80 23.14 11.69
N TYR A 113 22.86 23.09 10.76
CA TYR A 113 22.18 21.86 10.39
C TYR A 113 23.16 20.88 9.76
N GLN A 114 23.26 19.70 10.37
CA GLN A 114 23.92 18.55 9.77
C GLN A 114 22.88 17.72 9.06
N PHE A 115 23.16 17.32 7.81
CA PHE A 115 22.25 16.53 7.00
C PHE A 115 21.73 15.30 7.76
N GLU A 116 20.40 15.09 7.74
CA GLU A 116 19.67 14.04 8.47
C GLU A 116 19.66 14.16 10.01
N ALA A 117 20.32 15.15 10.58
CA ALA A 117 20.35 15.39 12.02
C ALA A 117 19.37 16.52 12.44
N CYS A 118 19.28 16.86 13.73
CA CYS A 118 18.42 17.96 14.17
C CYS A 118 19.12 19.32 14.05
N ASP A 119 18.41 20.40 13.69
CA ASP A 119 19.02 21.73 13.59
C ASP A 119 19.35 22.35 14.97
N ALA A 120 20.63 22.47 15.31
CA ALA A 120 21.08 22.80 16.66
C ALA A 120 20.48 24.11 17.23
N PRO A 121 20.55 25.28 16.56
CA PRO A 121 19.89 26.50 17.01
C PRO A 121 18.38 26.38 17.25
N TRP A 122 17.67 25.59 16.44
CA TRP A 122 16.23 25.44 16.60
C TRP A 122 15.90 24.78 17.94
N TRP A 123 16.64 23.73 18.29
CA TRP A 123 16.44 22.95 19.51
C TRP A 123 17.03 23.62 20.75
N THR A 124 18.19 24.27 20.67
CA THR A 124 18.79 24.97 21.82
C THR A 124 17.92 26.13 22.29
N GLN A 125 17.35 26.91 21.38
CA GLN A 125 16.39 27.97 21.71
C GLN A 125 15.10 27.46 22.37
N ARG A 126 14.87 26.14 22.38
CA ARG A 126 13.68 25.47 22.93
C ARG A 126 13.98 24.63 24.17
N GLY A 127 15.15 24.82 24.78
CA GLY A 127 15.50 24.19 26.06
C GLY A 127 16.20 22.84 25.94
N TYR A 128 16.83 22.54 24.81
CA TYR A 128 17.61 21.32 24.62
C TYR A 128 19.10 21.60 24.48
N ILE A 129 19.91 20.59 24.73
CA ILE A 129 21.32 20.56 24.34
C ILE A 129 21.45 19.59 23.19
N VAL A 130 22.20 19.93 22.15
CA VAL A 130 22.40 19.08 20.97
C VAL A 130 23.83 18.57 20.95
N ALA A 131 24.01 17.26 20.76
CA ALA A 131 25.31 16.64 20.63
C ALA A 131 25.42 15.89 19.30
N TYR A 132 26.39 16.27 18.46
CA TYR A 132 26.81 15.48 17.29
C TYR A 132 28.05 14.68 17.67
N VAL A 133 28.02 13.35 17.49
CA VAL A 133 29.14 12.48 17.86
C VAL A 133 29.45 11.53 16.72
N ASP A 134 30.73 11.43 16.36
CA ASP A 134 31.19 10.49 15.35
C ASP A 134 31.38 9.09 15.95
N THR A 135 30.86 8.10 15.25
CA THR A 135 31.10 6.68 15.51
C THR A 135 32.60 6.35 15.54
N ARG A 136 32.94 5.26 16.24
CA ARG A 136 34.31 4.72 16.28
C ARG A 136 34.89 4.55 14.88
N GLY A 137 36.16 4.94 14.74
CA GLY A 137 36.91 4.90 13.49
C GLY A 137 36.40 5.85 12.40
N SER A 138 35.38 6.67 12.67
CA SER A 138 34.92 7.71 11.73
C SER A 138 35.64 9.02 11.99
N PHE A 139 36.20 9.61 10.93
CA PHE A 139 36.86 10.91 10.95
C PHE A 139 37.96 11.01 12.02
N GLN A 140 37.74 11.82 13.06
CA GLN A 140 38.71 12.03 14.14
C GLN A 140 38.48 11.14 15.37
N SER A 141 37.41 10.33 15.39
CA SER A 141 37.21 9.31 16.42
C SER A 141 38.23 8.17 16.25
N GLU A 142 38.78 7.70 17.36
CA GLU A 142 39.77 6.61 17.37
C GLU A 142 39.14 5.25 17.02
N GLY A 143 40.00 4.25 16.78
CA GLY A 143 39.61 2.85 16.55
C GLY A 143 39.33 2.49 15.09
N ASP A 144 38.85 1.26 14.90
CA ASP A 144 38.49 0.70 13.59
C ASP A 144 36.98 0.78 13.39
N LYS A 145 36.57 1.23 12.20
CA LYS A 145 35.17 1.47 11.85
C LYS A 145 34.47 0.19 11.42
N SER A 146 33.39 -0.13 12.10
CA SER A 146 32.45 -1.18 11.73
C SER A 146 31.08 -0.56 11.46
N TYR A 147 30.30 -1.13 10.53
CA TYR A 147 28.99 -0.58 10.18
C TYR A 147 27.89 -1.32 10.93
N TYR A 148 27.10 -0.61 11.75
CA TYR A 148 25.89 -1.14 12.40
C TYR A 148 26.06 -2.44 13.18
N SER A 149 27.25 -2.68 13.74
CA SER A 149 27.52 -3.80 14.63
C SER A 149 27.39 -3.40 16.09
N ARG A 150 27.40 -4.40 16.96
CA ARG A 150 27.17 -4.22 18.39
C ARG A 150 28.25 -3.39 19.11
N ASP A 151 29.49 -3.36 18.63
CA ASP A 151 30.52 -2.43 19.15
C ASP A 151 30.08 -0.98 19.01
N VAL A 152 29.56 -0.60 17.85
CA VAL A 152 29.00 0.74 17.61
C VAL A 152 27.79 1.00 18.52
N ALA A 153 26.97 -0.01 18.78
CA ALA A 153 25.84 0.10 19.72
C ALA A 153 26.30 0.38 21.16
N LEU A 154 27.35 -0.30 21.61
CA LEU A 154 27.91 -0.14 22.96
C LEU A 154 28.64 1.19 23.13
N ASP A 155 29.29 1.69 22.08
CA ASP A 155 29.82 3.05 22.06
C ASP A 155 28.70 4.09 22.21
N GLY A 156 27.57 3.89 21.51
CA GLY A 156 26.38 4.71 21.69
C GLY A 156 25.81 4.67 23.12
N TYR A 157 25.82 3.50 23.76
CA TYR A 157 25.51 3.38 25.19
C TYR A 157 26.43 4.26 26.03
N ASP A 158 27.75 4.15 25.83
CA ASP A 158 28.74 4.89 26.61
C ASP A 158 28.63 6.41 26.40
N ILE A 159 28.34 6.85 25.17
CA ILE A 159 28.07 8.25 24.85
C ILE A 159 26.85 8.76 25.63
N ILE A 160 25.76 8.00 25.66
CA ILE A 160 24.52 8.39 26.35
C ILE A 160 24.77 8.57 27.85
N GLU A 161 25.42 7.59 28.49
CA GLU A 161 25.71 7.67 29.92
C GLU A 161 26.72 8.78 30.25
N TRP A 162 27.69 9.03 29.37
CA TRP A 162 28.61 10.15 29.51
C TRP A 162 27.90 11.51 29.39
N LEU A 163 27.03 11.69 28.40
CA LEU A 163 26.27 12.93 28.21
C LEU A 163 25.33 13.21 29.39
N ALA A 164 24.72 12.17 29.96
CA ALA A 164 23.73 12.31 31.02
C ALA A 164 24.30 12.87 32.33
N VAL A 165 25.60 12.68 32.61
CA VAL A 165 26.24 13.08 33.88
C VAL A 165 26.96 14.42 33.81
N GLN A 166 26.96 15.09 32.66
CA GLN A 166 27.57 16.41 32.52
C GLN A 166 26.89 17.44 33.43
N GLU A 167 27.63 18.45 33.88
CA GLU A 167 27.12 19.44 34.85
C GLU A 167 25.87 20.19 34.37
N TRP A 168 25.73 20.34 33.06
CA TRP A 168 24.64 21.02 32.37
C TRP A 168 23.51 20.07 31.93
N ALA A 169 23.65 18.75 32.12
CA ALA A 169 22.69 17.77 31.67
C ALA A 169 21.66 17.44 32.76
N SER A 170 20.40 17.24 32.37
CA SER A 170 19.31 16.83 33.27
C SER A 170 19.35 15.35 33.66
N GLY A 171 20.27 14.56 33.09
CA GLY A 171 20.28 13.11 33.21
C GLY A 171 19.44 12.36 32.15
N LYS A 172 18.72 13.08 31.28
CA LYS A 172 17.88 12.51 30.22
C LYS A 172 18.49 12.78 28.85
N VAL A 173 18.68 11.71 28.08
CA VAL A 173 19.16 11.78 26.68
C VAL A 173 18.10 11.21 25.76
N GLY A 174 17.81 11.91 24.66
CA GLY A 174 17.05 11.38 23.54
C GLY A 174 17.95 11.21 22.33
N MET A 175 17.64 10.27 21.45
CA MET A 175 18.32 10.16 20.16
C MET A 175 17.45 10.68 19.02
N TYR A 176 18.10 11.27 18.02
CA TYR A 176 17.46 11.88 16.86
C TYR A 176 18.21 11.55 15.57
N GLY A 177 17.47 11.49 14.47
CA GLY A 177 18.00 11.62 13.12
C GLY A 177 17.39 10.64 12.14
N ALA A 178 17.67 10.88 10.86
CA ALA A 178 17.18 10.06 9.76
C ALA A 178 18.19 9.05 9.23
N SER A 179 17.75 8.02 8.50
CA SER A 179 18.64 7.12 7.74
C SER A 179 19.66 6.38 8.61
N ALA A 180 20.97 6.51 8.37
CA ALA A 180 22.00 5.93 9.22
C ALA A 180 21.90 6.38 10.68
N PHE A 181 21.50 7.63 10.96
CA PHE A 181 21.23 8.05 12.34
C PHE A 181 20.08 7.23 12.94
N ALA A 182 18.99 7.02 12.18
CA ALA A 182 17.87 6.18 12.61
C ALA A 182 18.26 4.70 12.78
N MET A 183 19.12 4.16 11.91
CA MET A 183 19.67 2.80 12.04
C MET A 183 20.51 2.65 13.31
N LEU A 184 21.32 3.66 13.64
CA LEU A 184 22.11 3.69 14.88
C LEU A 184 21.22 3.76 16.12
N GLN A 185 20.10 4.48 16.07
CA GLN A 185 19.12 4.47 17.16
C GLN A 185 18.61 3.06 17.47
N TRP A 186 18.33 2.24 16.45
CA TRP A 186 17.85 0.87 16.66
C TRP A 186 18.87 -0.01 17.39
N ILE A 187 20.14 0.02 16.99
CA ILE A 187 21.14 -0.82 17.63
C ILE A 187 21.48 -0.31 19.03
N VAL A 188 21.59 1.01 19.24
CA VAL A 188 21.94 1.61 20.54
C VAL A 188 20.82 1.40 21.55
N ALA A 189 19.56 1.68 21.17
CA ALA A 189 18.43 1.52 22.07
C ALA A 189 18.20 0.05 22.49
N ALA A 190 18.65 -0.91 21.67
CA ALA A 190 18.57 -2.32 22.01
C ALA A 190 19.51 -2.70 23.18
N GLU A 191 20.58 -1.93 23.41
CA GLU A 191 21.46 -2.09 24.57
C GLU A 191 20.87 -1.49 25.87
N ASN A 192 19.70 -0.85 25.81
CA ASN A 192 18.97 -0.25 26.93
C ASN A 192 19.83 0.65 27.86
N PRO A 193 20.45 1.74 27.35
CA PRO A 193 21.13 2.72 28.21
C PRO A 193 20.17 3.31 29.25
N PRO A 194 20.48 3.28 30.55
CA PRO A 194 19.60 3.80 31.60
C PRO A 194 19.17 5.25 31.42
N SER A 195 20.05 6.11 30.87
CA SER A 195 19.75 7.53 30.63
C SER A 195 19.05 7.80 29.30
N LEU A 196 18.82 6.78 28.46
CA LEU A 196 18.07 6.92 27.21
C LEU A 196 16.57 7.03 27.49
N ALA A 197 16.06 8.26 27.44
CA ALA A 197 14.68 8.59 27.76
C ALA A 197 13.72 8.41 26.56
N ALA A 198 14.18 8.59 25.33
CA ALA A 198 13.37 8.37 24.12
C ALA A 198 14.22 8.26 22.84
N ILE A 199 13.66 7.65 21.79
CA ILE A 199 14.24 7.65 20.44
C ILE A 199 13.25 8.20 19.41
N LEU A 200 13.78 8.87 18.38
CA LEU A 200 13.04 9.37 17.23
C LEU A 200 13.73 8.93 15.92
N PRO A 201 13.59 7.65 15.53
CA PRO A 201 14.13 7.14 14.28
C PRO A 201 13.25 7.59 13.10
N PHE A 202 13.85 8.36 12.19
CA PHE A 202 13.20 8.83 10.98
C PHE A 202 13.71 8.03 9.77
N ASP A 203 12.88 7.22 9.13
CA ASP A 203 13.25 6.40 7.97
C ASP A 203 14.59 5.64 8.15
N GLY A 204 14.59 4.62 9.02
CA GLY A 204 15.75 3.81 9.36
C GLY A 204 15.50 2.32 9.15
N MET A 205 16.29 1.70 8.28
CA MET A 205 16.16 0.27 7.97
C MET A 205 16.64 -0.63 9.14
N THR A 206 16.25 -1.91 9.14
CA THR A 206 16.59 -2.86 10.23
C THR A 206 17.19 -4.17 9.74
N ASP A 207 17.15 -4.45 8.43
CA ASP A 207 17.74 -5.64 7.81
C ASP A 207 18.51 -5.23 6.54
N ILE A 208 19.79 -4.92 6.72
CA ILE A 208 20.66 -4.44 5.62
C ILE A 208 20.68 -5.42 4.44
N TYR A 209 20.61 -6.73 4.69
CA TYR A 209 20.58 -7.72 3.62
C TYR A 209 19.35 -7.56 2.74
N ARG A 210 18.15 -7.56 3.34
CA ARG A 210 16.88 -7.55 2.58
C ARG A 210 16.49 -6.16 2.06
N GLU A 211 16.99 -5.11 2.71
CA GLU A 211 16.51 -3.74 2.49
C GLU A 211 17.49 -2.89 1.69
N MET A 212 18.80 -3.22 1.74
CA MET A 212 19.84 -2.50 1.02
C MET A 212 20.63 -3.40 0.07
N ALA A 213 21.29 -4.44 0.59
CA ALA A 213 22.28 -5.20 -0.16
C ALA A 213 21.70 -6.11 -1.24
N ARG A 214 20.59 -6.78 -0.93
CA ARG A 214 19.99 -7.81 -1.77
C ARG A 214 18.46 -7.85 -1.69
N LYS A 215 17.79 -6.99 -2.46
CA LYS A 215 16.31 -6.94 -2.49
C LYS A 215 15.76 -8.17 -3.17
N GLY A 216 14.97 -8.97 -2.44
CA GLY A 216 14.50 -10.26 -2.94
C GLY A 216 15.63 -11.23 -3.31
N GLY A 217 16.84 -11.03 -2.80
CA GLY A 217 18.04 -11.80 -3.18
C GLY A 217 18.83 -11.26 -4.39
N ILE A 218 18.29 -10.28 -5.12
CA ILE A 218 18.95 -9.62 -6.26
C ILE A 218 19.96 -8.61 -5.71
N PRO A 219 21.25 -8.65 -6.11
CA PRO A 219 22.25 -7.69 -5.63
C PRO A 219 21.90 -6.27 -6.07
N GLU A 220 21.94 -5.36 -5.11
CA GLU A 220 21.88 -3.92 -5.37
C GLU A 220 23.27 -3.45 -5.84
N THR A 221 23.32 -2.59 -6.87
CA THR A 221 24.55 -2.30 -7.63
C THR A 221 25.03 -0.86 -7.56
N GLN A 222 24.34 0.05 -6.87
CA GLN A 222 24.70 1.46 -6.81
C GLN A 222 24.65 2.05 -5.39
N PHE A 223 23.49 2.03 -4.71
CA PHE A 223 23.32 2.66 -3.39
C PHE A 223 24.21 2.04 -2.30
N MET A 224 24.45 0.73 -2.34
CA MET A 224 25.41 0.03 -1.46
C MET A 224 26.83 0.58 -1.58
N ALA A 225 27.24 1.03 -2.76
CA ALA A 225 28.57 1.59 -3.00
C ALA A 225 28.72 3.02 -2.48
N VAL A 226 27.63 3.74 -2.21
CA VAL A 226 27.66 5.10 -1.65
C VAL A 226 28.36 5.11 -0.30
N TYR A 227 28.04 4.15 0.56
CA TYR A 227 28.57 4.09 1.92
C TYR A 227 30.09 4.02 1.98
N PRO A 228 30.75 3.07 1.30
CA PRO A 228 32.20 3.03 1.28
C PRO A 228 32.81 4.22 0.54
N GLN A 229 32.20 4.70 -0.56
CA GLN A 229 32.74 5.84 -1.32
C GLN A 229 32.69 7.16 -0.53
N GLN A 230 31.59 7.42 0.17
CA GLN A 230 31.36 8.69 0.84
C GLN A 230 31.76 8.68 2.31
N TYR A 231 31.79 7.53 2.99
CA TYR A 231 31.88 7.48 4.45
C TYR A 231 32.99 6.59 5.02
N ASN A 232 33.84 5.97 4.20
CA ASN A 232 35.02 5.23 4.69
C ASN A 232 36.18 6.15 5.15
N TRP A 233 35.88 7.21 5.88
CA TRP A 233 36.86 8.18 6.36
C TRP A 233 37.25 7.90 7.81
N GLY A 234 38.55 7.80 8.07
CA GLY A 234 39.07 7.49 9.39
C GLY A 234 40.59 7.31 9.40
N ARG A 235 41.17 7.21 10.60
CA ARG A 235 42.63 7.04 10.77
C ARG A 235 43.07 5.57 10.86
N GLY A 236 42.13 4.66 11.08
CA GLY A 236 42.38 3.22 11.27
C GLY A 236 41.91 2.38 10.08
N LEU A 237 41.35 1.22 10.41
CA LEU A 237 40.70 0.35 9.43
C LEU A 237 39.21 0.63 9.36
N VAL A 238 38.59 0.26 8.25
CA VAL A 238 37.14 0.28 8.02
C VAL A 238 36.69 -1.05 7.46
N GLN A 239 35.54 -1.52 7.92
CA GLN A 239 34.90 -2.71 7.38
C GLN A 239 34.63 -2.54 5.88
N ASN A 240 35.00 -3.53 5.08
CA ASN A 240 34.85 -3.54 3.62
C ASN A 240 33.39 -3.78 3.21
N SER A 241 32.55 -2.77 3.41
CA SER A 241 31.14 -2.81 3.03
C SER A 241 30.92 -2.87 1.51
N GLU A 242 31.88 -2.40 0.71
CA GLU A 242 31.85 -2.47 -0.75
C GLU A 242 31.77 -3.92 -1.24
N ASN A 243 32.67 -4.79 -0.74
CA ASN A 243 32.70 -6.19 -1.14
C ASN A 243 31.79 -7.10 -0.32
N ALA A 244 31.22 -6.61 0.80
CA ALA A 244 30.41 -7.42 1.71
C ALA A 244 29.29 -8.19 0.99
N HIS A 245 28.65 -7.59 -0.01
CA HIS A 245 27.57 -8.24 -0.77
C HIS A 245 28.07 -9.29 -1.78
N PHE A 246 29.34 -9.27 -2.17
CA PHE A 246 29.99 -10.34 -2.96
C PHE A 246 30.50 -11.47 -2.07
N ASP A 247 31.16 -11.12 -0.97
CA ASP A 247 31.74 -12.07 -0.02
C ASP A 247 30.64 -12.84 0.74
N HIS A 248 29.49 -12.19 0.96
CA HIS A 248 28.33 -12.74 1.67
C HIS A 248 27.07 -12.71 0.79
N PRO A 249 26.95 -13.56 -0.25
CA PRO A 249 25.82 -13.56 -1.18
C PRO A 249 24.54 -14.20 -0.63
N PHE A 250 24.59 -14.78 0.58
CA PHE A 250 23.48 -15.40 1.29
C PHE A 250 23.24 -14.66 2.61
N PHE A 251 22.05 -14.83 3.21
CA PHE A 251 21.78 -14.31 4.55
C PHE A 251 22.46 -15.19 5.61
N ASP A 252 23.75 -14.98 5.80
CA ASP A 252 24.63 -15.72 6.70
C ASP A 252 24.86 -15.00 8.04
N ASP A 253 25.84 -15.47 8.82
CA ASP A 253 26.16 -14.91 10.13
C ASP A 253 26.66 -13.46 10.06
N TYR A 254 27.32 -13.05 8.96
CA TYR A 254 27.74 -11.67 8.78
C TYR A 254 26.53 -10.73 8.75
N TRP A 255 25.56 -11.01 7.89
CA TRP A 255 24.35 -10.19 7.80
C TRP A 255 23.49 -10.28 9.07
N ARG A 256 23.40 -11.47 9.67
CA ARG A 256 22.68 -11.67 10.94
C ARG A 256 23.26 -10.81 12.07
N SER A 257 24.58 -10.61 12.09
CA SER A 257 25.24 -9.77 13.09
C SER A 257 24.85 -8.28 13.04
N LYS A 258 24.24 -7.85 11.93
CA LYS A 258 23.81 -6.46 11.69
C LYS A 258 22.33 -6.23 11.98
N ILE A 259 21.58 -7.26 12.37
CA ILE A 259 20.17 -7.13 12.72
C ILE A 259 20.04 -6.60 14.16
N PRO A 260 19.41 -5.44 14.39
CA PRO A 260 19.20 -4.93 15.73
C PRO A 260 18.33 -5.87 16.56
N ARG A 261 18.59 -5.96 17.87
CA ARG A 261 17.77 -6.75 18.80
C ARG A 261 16.49 -5.98 19.18
N LEU A 262 15.65 -5.69 18.19
CA LEU A 262 14.51 -4.75 18.27
C LEU A 262 13.60 -5.00 19.48
N HIS A 263 13.27 -6.27 19.78
CA HIS A 263 12.40 -6.64 20.91
C HIS A 263 12.94 -6.19 22.29
N GLN A 264 14.23 -5.89 22.39
CA GLN A 264 14.88 -5.38 23.61
C GLN A 264 14.66 -3.89 23.80
N ILE A 265 14.29 -3.13 22.77
CA ILE A 265 14.09 -1.69 22.87
C ILE A 265 12.83 -1.42 23.70
N LYS A 266 13.00 -0.83 24.90
CA LYS A 266 11.90 -0.52 25.83
C LYS A 266 11.58 0.96 26.00
N CYS A 267 12.51 1.85 25.67
CA CYS A 267 12.30 3.29 25.79
C CYS A 267 11.14 3.77 24.89
N PRO A 268 10.48 4.89 25.23
CA PRO A 268 9.57 5.58 24.34
C PRO A 268 10.14 5.77 22.93
N ALA A 269 9.33 5.54 21.90
CA ALA A 269 9.77 5.65 20.51
C ALA A 269 8.76 6.40 19.64
N TYR A 270 9.21 7.43 18.93
CA TYR A 270 8.44 8.08 17.88
C TYR A 270 9.06 7.77 16.52
N VAL A 271 8.50 6.78 15.84
CA VAL A 271 9.01 6.27 14.58
C VAL A 271 8.35 7.03 13.44
N VAL A 272 9.14 7.74 12.64
CA VAL A 272 8.65 8.46 11.46
C VAL A 272 9.07 7.73 10.21
N CYS A 273 8.13 7.52 9.30
CA CYS A 273 8.28 6.75 8.09
C CYS A 273 7.74 7.56 6.90
N CYS A 274 8.33 7.35 5.73
CA CYS A 274 7.93 7.97 4.49
C CYS A 274 7.38 6.93 3.51
N TRP A 275 6.23 7.19 2.87
CA TRP A 275 5.78 6.37 1.74
C TRP A 275 6.64 6.57 0.48
N GLY A 276 7.29 7.73 0.37
CA GLY A 276 8.20 8.08 -0.72
C GLY A 276 9.62 7.53 -0.58
N ASP A 277 9.99 6.95 0.56
CA ASP A 277 11.28 6.29 0.76
C ASP A 277 11.24 4.79 0.43
N GLN A 278 10.18 4.40 -0.26
CA GLN A 278 9.89 3.05 -0.71
C GLN A 278 11.06 2.55 -1.57
N GLY A 279 11.75 1.51 -1.08
CA GLY A 279 12.95 0.97 -1.71
C GLY A 279 14.25 1.29 -1.00
N ILE A 280 14.24 2.09 0.06
CA ILE A 280 15.39 2.25 0.96
C ILE A 280 14.98 1.87 2.39
N HIS A 281 14.33 2.77 3.14
CA HIS A 281 14.09 2.53 4.57
C HIS A 281 12.65 2.15 4.92
N THR A 282 11.64 2.48 4.11
CA THR A 282 10.21 2.28 4.46
C THR A 282 9.91 0.89 5.06
N ARG A 283 10.36 -0.18 4.38
CA ARG A 283 10.17 -1.56 4.84
C ARG A 283 10.79 -1.79 6.22
N GLY A 284 12.03 -1.35 6.41
CA GLY A 284 12.78 -1.54 7.65
C GLY A 284 12.29 -0.69 8.80
N THR A 285 11.82 0.53 8.53
CA THR A 285 11.21 1.42 9.53
C THR A 285 9.93 0.81 10.09
N LEU A 286 9.06 0.29 9.21
CA LEU A 286 7.83 -0.39 9.60
C LEU A 286 8.11 -1.69 10.37
N ASN A 287 9.13 -2.45 9.94
CA ASN A 287 9.63 -3.63 10.66
C ASN A 287 10.15 -3.27 12.05
N GLY A 288 10.89 -2.16 12.17
CA GLY A 288 11.37 -1.60 13.43
C GLY A 288 10.22 -1.34 14.39
N TRP A 289 9.26 -0.50 14.00
CA TRP A 289 8.10 -0.17 14.82
C TRP A 289 7.31 -1.42 15.25
N LYS A 290 7.11 -2.39 14.34
CA LYS A 290 6.40 -3.64 14.62
C LYS A 290 7.10 -4.45 15.72
N GLN A 291 8.43 -4.56 15.65
CA GLN A 291 9.21 -5.49 16.48
C GLN A 291 9.73 -4.88 17.79
N ILE A 292 9.77 -3.55 17.94
CA ILE A 292 10.24 -2.97 19.20
C ILE A 292 9.35 -3.37 20.37
N GLY A 293 10.00 -3.65 21.49
CA GLY A 293 9.36 -4.08 22.73
C GLY A 293 8.83 -2.94 23.62
N SER A 294 8.84 -1.71 23.12
CA SER A 294 8.35 -0.52 23.82
C SER A 294 6.83 -0.54 23.90
N SER A 295 6.29 -0.32 25.10
CA SER A 295 4.85 -0.13 25.31
C SER A 295 4.37 1.27 24.91
N THR A 296 5.30 2.21 24.75
CA THR A 296 5.02 3.61 24.42
C THR A 296 5.66 3.93 23.09
N LYS A 297 4.97 3.58 22.01
CA LYS A 297 5.46 3.76 20.64
C LYS A 297 4.43 4.40 19.73
N TYR A 298 4.89 5.31 18.90
CA TYR A 298 4.09 6.02 17.91
C TYR A 298 4.69 5.80 16.52
N LEU A 299 3.84 5.60 15.51
CA LEU A 299 4.21 5.51 14.10
C LEU A 299 3.56 6.66 13.33
N GLU A 300 4.35 7.40 12.57
CA GLU A 300 3.86 8.38 11.62
C GLU A 300 4.30 8.04 10.21
N ILE A 301 3.36 7.97 9.25
CA ILE A 301 3.67 7.66 7.84
C ILE A 301 3.22 8.79 6.92
N HIS A 302 4.17 9.60 6.46
CA HIS A 302 3.91 10.81 5.68
C HIS A 302 4.03 10.59 4.16
N PRO A 303 3.44 11.48 3.34
CA PRO A 303 3.38 11.33 1.88
C PRO A 303 4.53 12.04 1.15
N TYR A 304 5.24 12.95 1.81
CA TYR A 304 6.29 13.80 1.22
C TYR A 304 7.58 13.02 0.93
N GLN A 305 8.53 13.65 0.23
CA GLN A 305 9.90 13.16 0.18
C GLN A 305 10.51 13.07 1.59
N LYS A 306 11.47 12.16 1.77
CA LYS A 306 12.01 11.76 3.09
C LYS A 306 12.42 12.96 3.94
N TRP A 307 13.33 13.79 3.43
CA TRP A 307 13.93 14.86 4.23
C TRP A 307 13.06 16.09 4.37
N GLU A 308 12.21 16.38 3.37
CA GLU A 308 11.30 17.53 3.38
C GLU A 308 10.45 17.56 4.65
N PHE A 309 9.81 16.43 4.97
CA PHE A 309 8.88 16.39 6.09
C PHE A 309 9.57 16.64 7.44
N ALA A 310 10.80 16.15 7.62
CA ALA A 310 11.54 16.25 8.88
C ALA A 310 11.75 17.70 9.36
N LEU A 311 11.77 18.66 8.43
CA LEU A 311 12.03 20.07 8.68
C LEU A 311 10.79 20.97 8.53
N THR A 312 9.62 20.39 8.28
CA THR A 312 8.36 21.16 8.30
C THR A 312 7.99 21.59 9.72
N GLU A 313 7.37 22.76 9.86
CA GLU A 313 6.86 23.25 11.15
C GLU A 313 5.89 22.24 11.82
N GLU A 314 5.08 21.56 11.02
CA GLU A 314 4.20 20.48 11.51
C GLU A 314 5.01 19.36 12.17
N SER A 315 6.02 18.83 11.47
CA SER A 315 6.84 17.73 11.97
C SER A 315 7.68 18.17 13.17
N LEU A 316 8.38 19.30 13.08
CA LEU A 316 9.21 19.84 14.17
C LEU A 316 8.39 20.10 15.44
N THR A 317 7.17 20.62 15.31
CA THR A 317 6.27 20.82 16.46
C THR A 317 5.94 19.49 17.15
N ARG A 318 5.63 18.43 16.36
CA ARG A 318 5.33 17.10 16.89
C ARG A 318 6.56 16.43 17.50
N GLN A 319 7.70 16.48 16.80
CA GLN A 319 8.98 15.99 17.31
C GLN A 319 9.30 16.61 18.68
N ARG A 320 9.12 17.94 18.82
CA ARG A 320 9.31 18.64 20.09
C ARG A 320 8.31 18.21 21.15
N ALA A 321 7.02 18.10 20.83
CA ALA A 321 6.02 17.66 21.79
C ALA A 321 6.36 16.27 22.37
N PHE A 322 6.84 15.35 21.51
CA PHE A 322 7.32 14.04 21.92
C PHE A 322 8.48 14.13 22.91
N PHE A 323 9.55 14.86 22.57
CA PHE A 323 10.68 15.02 23.48
C PHE A 323 10.32 15.81 24.75
N ASP A 324 9.47 16.82 24.66
CA ASP A 324 9.03 17.60 25.83
C ASP A 324 8.34 16.68 26.85
N THR A 325 7.58 15.68 26.38
CA THR A 325 6.95 14.69 27.25
C THR A 325 7.94 13.72 27.90
N PHE A 326 8.93 13.21 27.18
CA PHE A 326 9.78 12.13 27.72
C PHE A 326 11.11 12.61 28.30
N LEU A 327 11.62 13.77 27.87
CA LEU A 327 12.91 14.33 28.29
C LEU A 327 12.73 15.47 29.30
N HIS A 328 11.72 16.32 29.11
CA HIS A 328 11.37 17.38 30.07
C HIS A 328 10.24 16.99 31.02
N GLU A 329 9.59 15.84 30.81
CA GLU A 329 8.47 15.36 31.63
C GLU A 329 7.29 16.36 31.66
N LYS A 330 7.11 17.13 30.58
CA LYS A 330 5.99 18.07 30.41
C LYS A 330 4.74 17.34 29.95
N GLU A 331 3.58 17.79 30.43
CA GLU A 331 2.31 17.38 29.83
C GLU A 331 2.12 18.07 28.46
N THR A 332 2.09 17.27 27.40
CA THR A 332 1.82 17.74 26.02
C THR A 332 0.61 17.01 25.43
N GLU A 333 0.28 17.30 24.18
CA GLU A 333 -0.74 16.60 23.40
C GLU A 333 -0.42 15.12 23.11
N VAL A 334 0.82 14.66 23.34
CA VAL A 334 1.27 13.29 23.05
C VAL A 334 0.43 12.23 23.78
N LYS A 335 -0.08 12.56 24.97
CA LYS A 335 -0.99 11.68 25.73
C LYS A 335 -2.31 11.38 25.00
N PHE A 336 -2.67 12.19 24.00
CA PHE A 336 -3.86 12.03 23.18
C PHE A 336 -3.56 11.50 21.77
N TRP A 337 -2.29 11.28 21.43
CA TRP A 337 -1.94 10.78 20.11
C TRP A 337 -2.43 9.34 19.91
N PRO A 338 -2.99 9.02 18.74
CA PRO A 338 -3.17 7.62 18.35
C PRO A 338 -1.79 6.97 18.14
N PRO A 339 -1.64 5.65 18.41
CA PRO A 339 -0.39 4.94 18.19
C PRO A 339 0.11 4.99 16.73
N VAL A 340 -0.81 5.12 15.77
CA VAL A 340 -0.46 5.23 14.35
C VAL A 340 -1.19 6.41 13.71
N ARG A 341 -0.43 7.29 13.05
CA ARG A 341 -0.92 8.33 12.15
C ARG A 341 -0.31 8.09 10.77
N TRP A 342 -1.09 8.14 9.70
CA TRP A 342 -0.61 7.75 8.37
C TRP A 342 -1.38 8.46 7.27
N THR A 343 -0.87 8.42 6.03
CA THR A 343 -1.52 9.05 4.89
C THR A 343 -2.07 8.07 3.87
N MET A 344 -3.31 8.28 3.41
CA MET A 344 -3.90 7.62 2.25
C MET A 344 -3.58 8.44 1.00
N ARG A 345 -2.68 7.94 0.14
CA ARG A 345 -2.21 8.68 -1.04
C ARG A 345 -3.21 8.60 -2.20
N GLN A 346 -3.36 9.69 -2.95
CA GLN A 346 -4.17 9.74 -4.18
C GLN A 346 -3.33 10.01 -5.43
N SER A 347 -2.35 10.91 -5.29
CA SER A 347 -1.35 11.30 -6.28
C SER A 347 -0.17 11.98 -5.57
N PHE A 348 0.81 12.47 -6.32
CA PHE A 348 1.94 13.24 -5.78
C PHE A 348 1.45 14.39 -4.88
N TYR A 349 1.89 14.36 -3.61
CA TYR A 349 1.58 15.33 -2.54
C TYR A 349 0.08 15.57 -2.27
N ASN A 350 -0.79 14.71 -2.79
CA ASN A 350 -2.21 14.72 -2.51
C ASN A 350 -2.58 13.48 -1.71
N SER A 351 -2.85 13.67 -0.42
CA SER A 351 -3.15 12.58 0.50
C SER A 351 -4.02 13.04 1.66
N GLU A 352 -4.59 12.07 2.37
CA GLU A 352 -5.44 12.29 3.54
C GLU A 352 -4.80 11.67 4.79
N TRP A 353 -4.62 12.47 5.85
CA TRP A 353 -4.20 11.95 7.15
C TRP A 353 -5.30 11.10 7.80
N ARG A 354 -4.90 9.94 8.31
CA ARG A 354 -5.71 8.95 9.00
C ARG A 354 -5.02 8.46 10.25
N TYR A 355 -5.78 7.78 11.09
CA TYR A 355 -5.34 7.31 12.40
C TYR A 355 -5.72 5.84 12.60
N ALA A 356 -4.88 5.10 13.30
CA ALA A 356 -5.09 3.70 13.64
C ALA A 356 -4.45 3.35 14.98
N THR A 357 -4.85 2.22 15.54
CA THR A 357 -4.27 1.68 16.79
C THR A 357 -3.01 0.85 16.53
N THR A 358 -2.82 0.35 15.31
CA THR A 358 -1.70 -0.52 14.97
C THR A 358 -1.40 -0.53 13.46
N PHE A 359 -0.22 -1.02 13.10
CA PHE A 359 0.20 -1.40 11.76
C PHE A 359 0.67 -2.88 11.77
N PRO A 360 0.17 -3.77 10.89
CA PRO A 360 -0.82 -3.55 9.83
C PRO A 360 -2.16 -3.04 10.35
N PHE A 361 -2.89 -2.29 9.51
CA PHE A 361 -4.08 -1.58 9.96
C PHE A 361 -5.22 -2.53 10.38
N PRO A 362 -6.01 -2.18 11.42
CA PRO A 362 -7.14 -2.99 11.85
C PRO A 362 -8.21 -3.07 10.76
N ASN A 363 -8.96 -4.18 10.74
CA ASN A 363 -10.03 -4.44 9.75
C ASN A 363 -9.57 -4.49 8.29
N THR A 364 -8.27 -4.68 8.04
CA THR A 364 -7.76 -4.88 6.68
C THR A 364 -8.34 -6.17 6.09
N GLU A 365 -8.94 -6.06 4.90
CA GLU A 365 -9.44 -7.20 4.13
C GLU A 365 -8.48 -7.48 2.98
N TYR A 366 -7.98 -8.72 2.85
CA TYR A 366 -7.07 -9.04 1.76
C TYR A 366 -7.83 -9.47 0.50
N ALA A 367 -7.84 -8.61 -0.52
CA ALA A 367 -8.47 -8.88 -1.80
C ALA A 367 -7.48 -9.53 -2.76
N LYS A 368 -7.85 -10.67 -3.35
CA LYS A 368 -7.05 -11.39 -4.36
C LYS A 368 -7.53 -11.06 -5.77
N PHE A 369 -6.59 -10.89 -6.69
CA PHE A 369 -6.80 -10.59 -8.09
C PHE A 369 -5.94 -11.52 -8.96
N TYR A 370 -6.54 -12.35 -9.80
CA TYR A 370 -5.93 -13.42 -10.59
C TYR A 370 -5.79 -13.02 -12.06
N PRO A 371 -4.64 -13.28 -12.73
CA PRO A 371 -4.46 -12.99 -14.14
C PRO A 371 -5.51 -13.62 -15.06
N THR A 372 -5.88 -12.88 -16.11
CA THR A 372 -6.75 -13.35 -17.21
C THR A 372 -5.99 -13.31 -18.54
N SER A 373 -6.40 -14.13 -19.51
CA SER A 373 -5.82 -14.12 -20.86
C SER A 373 -6.01 -12.81 -21.64
N ALA A 374 -6.89 -11.92 -21.18
CA ALA A 374 -7.10 -10.61 -21.79
C ALA A 374 -6.10 -9.55 -21.28
N GLY A 375 -5.13 -9.92 -20.44
CA GLY A 375 -4.19 -8.97 -19.83
C GLY A 375 -4.80 -8.18 -18.69
N GLY A 376 -5.78 -8.75 -17.98
CA GLY A 376 -6.39 -8.15 -16.77
C GLY A 376 -6.14 -8.98 -15.51
N LEU A 377 -6.56 -8.45 -14.34
CA LEU A 377 -6.69 -9.26 -13.12
C LEU A 377 -8.14 -9.31 -12.63
N SER A 378 -8.67 -10.51 -12.41
CA SER A 378 -10.03 -10.80 -11.93
C SER A 378 -10.09 -11.11 -10.44
N GLN A 379 -11.22 -10.88 -9.77
CA GLN A 379 -11.42 -11.37 -8.39
C GLN A 379 -11.71 -12.88 -8.31
N VAL A 380 -11.75 -13.57 -9.45
CA VAL A 380 -12.02 -15.01 -9.56
C VAL A 380 -10.87 -15.69 -10.27
N ALA A 381 -10.41 -16.80 -9.68
CA ALA A 381 -9.35 -17.62 -10.26
C ALA A 381 -9.83 -18.29 -11.54
N GLN A 382 -9.04 -18.21 -12.61
CA GLN A 382 -9.38 -18.80 -13.90
C GLN A 382 -9.28 -20.34 -13.84
N PRO A 383 -10.20 -21.09 -14.45
CA PRO A 383 -10.23 -22.55 -14.32
C PRO A 383 -9.30 -23.27 -15.31
N LEU A 384 -8.92 -22.61 -16.41
CA LEU A 384 -8.04 -23.18 -17.43
C LEU A 384 -6.60 -22.72 -17.21
N GLU A 385 -5.65 -23.64 -17.36
CA GLU A 385 -4.22 -23.32 -17.36
C GLU A 385 -3.89 -22.45 -18.57
N GLN A 386 -3.29 -21.30 -18.30
CA GLN A 386 -2.85 -20.31 -19.28
C GLN A 386 -1.43 -19.87 -18.94
N SER A 387 -0.75 -19.30 -19.92
CA SER A 387 0.56 -18.68 -19.69
C SER A 387 0.80 -17.51 -20.62
N VAL A 388 1.70 -16.63 -20.19
CA VAL A 388 2.23 -15.54 -21.00
C VAL A 388 3.76 -15.56 -20.91
N LEU A 389 4.42 -15.28 -22.03
CA LEU A 389 5.87 -15.29 -22.15
C LEU A 389 6.36 -13.90 -22.53
N TYR A 390 7.50 -13.49 -21.97
CA TYR A 390 8.21 -12.28 -22.35
C TYR A 390 9.73 -12.50 -22.34
N ASP A 391 10.46 -11.66 -23.08
CA ASP A 391 11.92 -11.69 -23.09
C ASP A 391 12.49 -11.34 -21.71
N ALA A 392 13.40 -12.15 -21.18
CA ALA A 392 13.85 -12.02 -19.80
C ALA A 392 14.69 -10.75 -19.54
N GLN A 393 15.25 -10.11 -20.55
CA GLN A 393 16.15 -8.97 -20.38
C GLN A 393 15.48 -7.63 -20.70
N THR A 394 14.59 -7.63 -21.68
CA THR A 394 14.00 -6.42 -22.27
C THR A 394 12.48 -6.42 -22.25
N GLY A 395 11.87 -7.56 -21.97
CA GLY A 395 10.43 -7.74 -21.98
C GLY A 395 9.75 -7.42 -20.66
N GLU A 396 8.45 -7.12 -20.78
CA GLU A 396 7.53 -6.91 -19.67
C GLU A 396 6.17 -7.51 -20.07
N VAL A 397 5.40 -7.95 -19.07
CA VAL A 397 3.97 -8.20 -19.19
C VAL A 397 3.20 -7.36 -18.19
N THR A 398 2.06 -6.82 -18.61
CA THR A 398 1.19 -6.01 -17.75
C THR A 398 -0.19 -6.64 -17.58
N PHE A 399 -0.74 -6.51 -16.37
CA PHE A 399 -2.13 -6.86 -16.08
C PHE A 399 -2.86 -5.67 -15.46
N ASP A 400 -3.96 -5.25 -16.10
CA ASP A 400 -4.74 -4.08 -15.66
C ASP A 400 -5.96 -4.48 -14.82
N ILE A 401 -6.24 -3.68 -13.78
CA ILE A 401 -7.44 -3.75 -12.95
C ILE A 401 -8.16 -2.40 -13.05
N PRO A 402 -9.15 -2.25 -13.93
CA PRO A 402 -9.99 -1.07 -13.92
C PRO A 402 -11.02 -1.13 -12.80
N PHE A 403 -11.15 -0.02 -12.07
CA PHE A 403 -12.04 0.08 -10.92
C PHE A 403 -13.32 0.83 -11.31
N SER A 404 -14.48 0.18 -11.18
CA SER A 404 -15.79 0.83 -11.37
C SER A 404 -16.29 1.52 -10.11
N GLU A 405 -15.72 1.19 -8.96
CA GLU A 405 -16.00 1.79 -7.66
C GLU A 405 -14.68 2.11 -6.97
N SER A 406 -14.68 3.06 -6.02
CA SER A 406 -13.45 3.41 -5.33
C SER A 406 -12.90 2.23 -4.51
N PHE A 407 -11.60 2.01 -4.61
CA PHE A 407 -10.86 0.99 -3.87
C PHE A 407 -9.69 1.64 -3.14
N GLU A 408 -9.62 1.42 -1.84
CA GLU A 408 -8.51 1.88 -1.02
C GLU A 408 -7.72 0.69 -0.50
N PHE A 409 -6.41 0.77 -0.56
CA PHE A 409 -5.54 -0.18 0.12
C PHE A 409 -4.41 0.52 0.87
N ALA A 410 -3.98 -0.09 1.97
CA ALA A 410 -2.84 0.37 2.73
C ALA A 410 -2.20 -0.78 3.53
N GLY A 411 -0.88 -0.92 3.47
CA GLY A 411 -0.12 -1.98 4.15
C GLY A 411 0.66 -2.87 3.18
N HIS A 412 1.06 -4.05 3.65
CA HIS A 412 1.80 -5.04 2.87
C HIS A 412 0.90 -5.73 1.84
N GLY A 413 1.44 -5.98 0.65
CA GLY A 413 0.81 -6.82 -0.37
C GLY A 413 1.70 -8.00 -0.75
N LYS A 414 1.12 -8.92 -1.52
CA LYS A 414 1.85 -10.10 -2.03
C LYS A 414 1.47 -10.36 -3.47
N LEU A 415 2.42 -10.79 -4.28
CA LEU A 415 2.16 -11.34 -5.60
C LEU A 415 2.64 -12.80 -5.63
N ARG A 416 1.70 -13.74 -5.73
CA ARG A 416 2.00 -15.15 -6.03
C ARG A 416 2.09 -15.33 -7.53
N LEU A 417 3.16 -15.94 -8.02
CA LEU A 417 3.32 -16.33 -9.42
C LEU A 417 3.76 -17.79 -9.52
N TRP A 418 3.29 -18.48 -10.56
CA TRP A 418 3.89 -19.71 -11.05
C TRP A 418 4.78 -19.38 -12.24
N VAL A 419 6.07 -19.66 -12.12
CA VAL A 419 7.08 -19.17 -13.06
C VAL A 419 7.93 -20.30 -13.64
N GLU A 420 8.35 -20.12 -14.88
CA GLU A 420 9.27 -21.00 -15.61
C GLU A 420 10.30 -20.13 -16.34
N ALA A 421 11.57 -20.53 -16.29
CA ALA A 421 12.65 -19.95 -17.07
C ALA A 421 12.93 -20.81 -18.31
N ARG A 422 12.85 -20.23 -19.51
CA ARG A 422 13.19 -20.91 -20.76
C ARG A 422 14.53 -20.42 -21.28
N GLY A 423 15.51 -21.31 -21.34
CA GLY A 423 16.88 -20.96 -21.75
C GLY A 423 17.75 -20.42 -20.61
N ALA A 424 17.29 -20.54 -19.36
CA ALA A 424 18.03 -20.20 -18.15
C ALA A 424 17.62 -21.14 -17.00
N ASP A 425 18.42 -21.17 -15.93
CA ASP A 425 18.18 -21.93 -14.70
C ASP A 425 17.78 -21.03 -13.51
N ASN A 426 17.59 -19.73 -13.77
CA ASN A 426 17.24 -18.74 -12.77
C ASN A 426 16.54 -17.53 -13.41
N MET A 427 15.90 -16.71 -12.57
CA MET A 427 15.11 -15.54 -12.97
C MET A 427 15.17 -14.47 -11.88
N ASP A 428 15.30 -13.21 -12.28
CA ASP A 428 15.07 -12.02 -11.47
C ASP A 428 13.77 -11.38 -11.94
N LEU A 429 12.81 -11.27 -11.02
CA LEU A 429 11.49 -10.72 -11.25
C LEU A 429 11.39 -9.34 -10.61
N PHE A 430 10.94 -8.38 -11.41
CA PHE A 430 10.73 -6.99 -11.03
C PHE A 430 9.24 -6.67 -11.16
N ILE A 431 8.62 -6.29 -10.05
CA ILE A 431 7.18 -6.06 -9.98
C ILE A 431 6.91 -4.59 -9.69
N VAL A 432 5.97 -4.01 -10.42
CA VAL A 432 5.63 -2.59 -10.28
C VAL A 432 4.12 -2.44 -10.32
N LEU A 433 3.57 -1.73 -9.33
CA LEU A 433 2.17 -1.32 -9.29
C LEU A 433 2.04 0.15 -9.72
N LYS A 434 1.43 0.40 -10.87
CA LYS A 434 1.18 1.76 -11.38
C LYS A 434 -0.30 2.11 -11.26
N LYS A 435 -0.58 3.39 -11.01
CA LYS A 435 -1.94 3.92 -11.09
C LYS A 435 -2.10 4.69 -12.40
N LYS A 436 -3.21 4.49 -13.08
CA LYS A 436 -3.68 5.35 -14.18
C LYS A 436 -4.98 6.03 -13.77
N ASP A 437 -5.13 7.31 -14.09
CA ASP A 437 -6.39 8.03 -13.90
C ASP A 437 -7.47 7.55 -14.89
N ALA A 438 -8.69 8.10 -14.78
CA ALA A 438 -9.80 7.78 -15.67
C ALA A 438 -9.53 8.12 -17.15
N ALA A 439 -8.62 9.05 -17.45
CA ALA A 439 -8.20 9.40 -18.79
C ALA A 439 -7.06 8.50 -19.32
N GLY A 440 -6.53 7.60 -18.46
CA GLY A 440 -5.45 6.68 -18.79
C GLY A 440 -4.05 7.24 -18.58
N ASN A 441 -3.92 8.44 -18.01
CA ASN A 441 -2.61 9.03 -17.68
C ASN A 441 -2.04 8.37 -16.43
N GLU A 442 -0.73 8.15 -16.41
CA GLU A 442 -0.05 7.63 -15.22
C GLU A 442 -0.11 8.66 -14.08
N VAL A 443 -0.45 8.19 -12.89
CA VAL A 443 -0.48 8.98 -11.65
C VAL A 443 0.74 8.61 -10.83
N HIS A 444 1.58 9.62 -10.57
CA HIS A 444 2.84 9.44 -9.90
C HIS A 444 2.80 9.72 -8.40
N PHE A 445 3.79 9.20 -7.68
CA PHE A 445 3.99 9.35 -6.25
C PHE A 445 5.47 9.63 -5.94
N PRO A 446 5.77 10.29 -4.80
CA PRO A 446 7.12 10.32 -4.26
C PRO A 446 7.65 8.90 -4.10
N TRP A 447 8.91 8.68 -4.46
CA TRP A 447 9.53 7.35 -4.47
C TRP A 447 11.05 7.43 -4.45
N LEU A 448 11.72 6.40 -3.91
CA LEU A 448 13.17 6.33 -3.72
C LEU A 448 13.76 7.68 -3.26
N THR A 449 13.13 8.29 -2.26
CA THR A 449 13.58 9.48 -1.54
C THR A 449 13.46 10.81 -2.31
N ILE A 450 13.61 10.80 -3.64
CA ILE A 450 13.76 12.01 -4.47
C ILE A 450 13.09 11.92 -5.86
N ILE A 451 12.53 10.77 -6.23
CA ILE A 451 11.85 10.61 -7.52
C ILE A 451 10.41 11.09 -7.35
N GLU A 452 9.96 11.95 -8.24
CA GLU A 452 8.59 12.49 -8.25
C GLU A 452 7.63 11.67 -9.13
N THR A 453 8.19 10.89 -10.05
CA THR A 453 7.48 10.05 -11.04
C THR A 453 7.36 8.58 -10.62
N GLY A 454 7.29 8.33 -9.31
CA GLY A 454 7.31 6.99 -8.75
C GLY A 454 6.00 6.21 -8.90
N PRO A 455 6.06 4.87 -8.80
CA PRO A 455 4.90 4.00 -8.83
C PRO A 455 4.15 4.00 -7.49
N VAL A 456 3.03 3.27 -7.43
CA VAL A 456 2.29 3.04 -6.18
C VAL A 456 3.09 2.17 -5.22
N ALA A 457 3.61 1.04 -5.72
CA ALA A 457 4.40 0.07 -4.98
C ALA A 457 5.25 -0.77 -5.94
N PHE A 458 6.18 -1.55 -5.40
CA PHE A 458 7.01 -2.46 -6.18
C PHE A 458 7.38 -3.71 -5.36
N GLY A 459 7.98 -4.70 -6.03
CA GLY A 459 8.50 -5.92 -5.43
C GLY A 459 9.65 -6.50 -6.25
N PHE A 460 10.50 -7.29 -5.61
CA PHE A 460 11.65 -7.94 -6.25
C PHE A 460 11.77 -9.39 -5.78
N LEU A 461 12.16 -10.29 -6.66
CA LEU A 461 12.57 -11.63 -6.26
C LEU A 461 13.53 -12.27 -7.27
N ARG A 462 14.67 -12.74 -6.80
CA ARG A 462 15.45 -13.78 -7.48
C ARG A 462 14.79 -15.12 -7.22
N VAL A 463 14.32 -15.82 -8.25
CA VAL A 463 13.52 -17.05 -8.13
C VAL A 463 14.29 -18.19 -7.47
N SER A 464 15.61 -18.29 -7.65
CA SER A 464 16.41 -19.25 -6.88
C SER A 464 16.40 -18.97 -5.37
N ARG A 465 16.00 -17.78 -4.94
CA ARG A 465 15.88 -17.36 -3.53
C ARG A 465 14.44 -17.38 -3.00
N ARG A 466 13.54 -18.11 -3.68
CA ARG A 466 12.11 -18.25 -3.33
C ARG A 466 11.80 -18.99 -2.03
N GLU A 467 12.78 -19.64 -1.41
CA GLU A 467 12.55 -20.39 -0.16
C GLU A 467 12.09 -19.44 0.96
N LEU A 468 10.92 -19.72 1.54
CA LEU A 468 10.34 -18.96 2.63
C LEU A 468 10.87 -19.42 3.99
N ASP A 469 11.00 -18.48 4.92
CA ASP A 469 11.02 -18.74 6.35
C ASP A 469 9.55 -18.79 6.83
N GLU A 470 9.02 -19.99 6.98
CA GLU A 470 7.63 -20.24 7.38
C GLU A 470 7.30 -19.66 8.77
N SER A 471 8.30 -19.46 9.64
CA SER A 471 8.08 -18.91 10.98
C SER A 471 7.86 -17.39 10.98
N LYS A 472 8.28 -16.71 9.91
CA LYS A 472 8.20 -15.25 9.77
C LYS A 472 7.23 -14.79 8.69
N SER A 473 7.01 -15.63 7.68
CA SER A 473 6.08 -15.34 6.60
C SER A 473 4.65 -15.25 7.14
N THR A 474 3.90 -14.27 6.67
CA THR A 474 2.45 -14.20 6.87
C THR A 474 1.74 -14.47 5.55
N GLU A 475 0.42 -14.60 5.58
CA GLU A 475 -0.37 -14.78 4.36
C GLU A 475 -0.08 -13.69 3.30
N PHE A 476 0.18 -12.46 3.74
CA PHE A 476 0.30 -11.26 2.92
C PHE A 476 1.69 -10.63 2.90
N GLN A 477 2.63 -11.12 3.70
CA GLN A 477 4.01 -10.64 3.75
C GLN A 477 4.95 -11.86 3.70
N PRO A 478 5.40 -12.29 2.51
CA PRO A 478 6.36 -13.39 2.42
C PRO A 478 7.71 -12.96 2.96
N TYR A 479 8.37 -13.85 3.71
CA TYR A 479 9.69 -13.62 4.26
C TYR A 479 10.64 -14.71 3.76
N HIS A 480 11.55 -14.35 2.86
CA HIS A 480 12.48 -15.30 2.25
C HIS A 480 13.69 -15.61 3.14
N SER A 481 14.11 -16.88 3.18
CA SER A 481 15.24 -17.37 3.99
C SER A 481 16.57 -16.78 3.49
N HIS A 482 16.72 -16.73 2.16
CA HIS A 482 17.94 -16.37 1.44
C HIS A 482 19.20 -17.18 1.81
N GLN A 483 19.03 -18.43 2.28
CA GLN A 483 20.13 -19.27 2.75
C GLN A 483 20.82 -20.10 1.66
N ARG A 484 20.13 -20.34 0.54
CA ARG A 484 20.64 -21.15 -0.58
C ARG A 484 19.97 -20.75 -1.90
N ASP A 485 20.53 -21.25 -3.00
CA ASP A 485 19.92 -21.19 -4.33
C ASP A 485 19.16 -22.49 -4.64
N LEU A 486 17.92 -22.35 -5.08
CA LEU A 486 17.08 -23.41 -5.64
C LEU A 486 16.96 -23.20 -7.15
N LEU A 487 17.98 -23.57 -7.91
CA LEU A 487 17.99 -23.42 -9.38
C LEU A 487 16.82 -24.18 -10.03
N LEU A 488 16.45 -23.75 -11.23
CA LEU A 488 15.37 -24.31 -12.03
C LEU A 488 15.90 -25.34 -13.02
N GLU A 489 15.21 -26.47 -13.14
CA GLU A 489 15.42 -27.41 -14.23
C GLU A 489 14.69 -26.93 -15.50
N PRO A 490 15.15 -27.29 -16.72
CA PRO A 490 14.45 -26.94 -17.96
C PRO A 490 12.97 -27.39 -17.94
N GLY A 491 12.05 -26.45 -18.13
CA GLY A 491 10.60 -26.70 -18.11
C GLY A 491 9.98 -26.82 -16.71
N GLN A 492 10.77 -26.63 -15.64
CA GLN A 492 10.26 -26.65 -14.28
C GLN A 492 9.42 -25.40 -13.99
N VAL A 493 8.17 -25.60 -13.59
CA VAL A 493 7.28 -24.53 -13.11
C VAL A 493 7.27 -24.54 -11.58
N VAL A 494 7.58 -23.40 -10.96
CA VAL A 494 7.63 -23.27 -9.49
C VAL A 494 6.74 -22.12 -9.00
N PRO A 495 6.09 -22.24 -7.83
CA PRO A 495 5.42 -21.11 -7.20
C PRO A 495 6.46 -20.20 -6.52
N VAL A 496 6.22 -18.90 -6.58
CA VAL A 496 6.99 -17.88 -5.87
C VAL A 496 6.04 -16.86 -5.24
N ASP A 497 6.35 -16.44 -4.02
CA ASP A 497 5.60 -15.40 -3.29
C ASP A 497 6.46 -14.14 -3.19
N ILE A 498 6.14 -13.11 -3.96
CA ILE A 498 6.89 -11.86 -4.01
C ILE A 498 6.28 -10.85 -3.03
N GLU A 499 7.11 -10.28 -2.15
CA GLU A 499 6.69 -9.19 -1.26
C GLU A 499 6.44 -7.93 -2.10
N ILE A 500 5.21 -7.44 -2.10
CA ILE A 500 4.90 -6.09 -2.57
C ILE A 500 5.12 -5.16 -1.39
N GLN A 501 6.07 -4.23 -1.53
CA GLN A 501 6.44 -3.34 -0.44
C GLN A 501 5.23 -2.56 0.10
N PRO A 502 5.19 -2.29 1.41
CA PRO A 502 4.06 -1.66 2.04
C PRO A 502 3.82 -0.27 1.46
N SER A 503 2.57 0.01 1.14
CA SER A 503 2.16 1.22 0.43
C SER A 503 0.74 1.61 0.82
N SER A 504 0.30 2.82 0.49
CA SER A 504 -1.11 3.23 0.50
C SER A 504 -1.51 3.85 -0.82
N CYS A 505 -2.74 3.60 -1.26
CA CYS A 505 -3.31 4.23 -2.45
C CYS A 505 -4.85 4.17 -2.46
N ARG A 506 -5.46 5.30 -2.82
CA ARG A 506 -6.87 5.40 -3.23
C ARG A 506 -6.97 5.36 -4.75
N LEU A 507 -7.69 4.37 -5.25
CA LEU A 507 -8.13 4.25 -6.63
C LEU A 507 -9.58 4.71 -6.69
N ARG A 508 -9.87 5.78 -7.43
CA ARG A 508 -11.23 6.27 -7.67
C ARG A 508 -11.95 5.38 -8.69
N ALA A 509 -13.26 5.54 -8.79
CA ALA A 509 -13.97 4.98 -9.92
C ALA A 509 -13.38 5.56 -11.23
N GLY A 510 -13.18 4.71 -12.25
CA GLY A 510 -12.52 5.05 -13.50
C GLY A 510 -11.02 4.78 -13.52
N ASP A 511 -10.34 4.89 -12.37
CA ASP A 511 -8.91 4.63 -12.24
C ASP A 511 -8.58 3.16 -12.59
N THR A 512 -7.33 2.92 -12.97
CA THR A 512 -6.82 1.58 -13.26
C THR A 512 -5.56 1.34 -12.45
N LEU A 513 -5.49 0.20 -11.76
CA LEU A 513 -4.23 -0.30 -11.19
C LEU A 513 -3.61 -1.24 -12.21
N GLN A 514 -2.38 -0.95 -12.64
CA GLN A 514 -1.62 -1.81 -13.53
C GLN A 514 -0.53 -2.54 -12.73
N VAL A 515 -0.43 -3.86 -12.91
CA VAL A 515 0.68 -4.68 -12.42
C VAL A 515 1.61 -4.96 -13.58
N SER A 516 2.84 -4.49 -13.51
CA SER A 516 3.90 -4.85 -14.46
C SER A 516 4.82 -5.90 -13.85
N ILE A 517 5.15 -6.91 -14.65
CA ILE A 517 6.10 -7.97 -14.34
C ILE A 517 7.17 -7.93 -15.43
N SER A 518 8.40 -7.59 -15.06
CA SER A 518 9.52 -7.43 -15.97
C SER A 518 10.73 -8.24 -15.52
N GLY A 519 11.69 -8.40 -16.43
CA GLY A 519 13.01 -8.93 -16.13
C GLY A 519 14.08 -7.84 -15.94
N HIS A 520 13.66 -6.59 -15.82
CA HIS A 520 14.52 -5.45 -15.57
C HIS A 520 13.88 -4.50 -14.56
N ASP A 521 14.72 -3.67 -13.93
CA ASP A 521 14.28 -2.66 -12.97
C ASP A 521 13.28 -1.64 -13.58
N TYR A 522 12.53 -0.93 -12.73
CA TYR A 522 11.38 -0.08 -13.10
C TYR A 522 11.69 0.97 -14.18
N GLY A 523 12.90 1.53 -14.22
CA GLY A 523 13.22 2.55 -15.21
C GLY A 523 14.69 2.99 -15.23
N LYS A 524 14.97 3.93 -16.13
CA LYS A 524 16.26 4.60 -16.25
C LYS A 524 16.31 5.77 -15.28
N TYR A 525 17.00 5.59 -14.17
CA TYR A 525 17.25 6.64 -13.18
C TYR A 525 18.31 7.63 -13.67
N PRO A 526 18.26 8.92 -13.28
CA PRO A 526 19.34 9.87 -13.52
C PRO A 526 20.69 9.27 -13.06
N SER A 527 21.71 9.33 -13.92
CA SER A 527 23.02 8.70 -13.64
C SER A 527 23.79 9.39 -12.52
N GLU A 528 23.53 10.67 -12.26
CA GLU A 528 24.28 11.47 -11.29
C GLU A 528 23.87 11.22 -9.83
N ILE A 529 22.72 10.58 -9.59
CA ILE A 529 22.20 10.40 -8.24
C ILE A 529 22.31 8.93 -7.85
N PRO A 530 22.95 8.61 -6.71
CA PRO A 530 23.10 7.23 -6.31
C PRO A 530 21.79 6.71 -5.72
N LEU A 531 20.98 6.06 -6.55
CA LEU A 531 19.74 5.42 -6.16
C LEU A 531 19.92 3.91 -6.21
N PRO A 532 19.08 3.12 -5.51
CA PRO A 532 19.18 1.68 -5.61
C PRO A 532 18.95 1.18 -7.05
N ARG A 533 19.84 0.33 -7.56
CA ARG A 533 19.76 -0.30 -8.89
C ARG A 533 20.06 -1.78 -8.85
N HIS A 534 19.66 -2.51 -9.89
CA HIS A 534 19.90 -3.95 -10.02
C HIS A 534 20.46 -4.31 -11.40
N GLU A 535 21.61 -3.75 -11.75
CA GLU A 535 22.21 -3.90 -13.09
C GLU A 535 22.86 -5.29 -13.32
N ARG A 536 23.02 -6.10 -12.26
CA ARG A 536 23.62 -7.44 -12.29
C ARG A 536 22.55 -8.55 -12.19
N THR A 537 21.76 -8.66 -13.24
CA THR A 537 20.69 -9.66 -13.36
C THR A 537 21.20 -11.05 -13.78
N VAL A 538 20.48 -12.11 -13.38
CA VAL A 538 20.68 -13.48 -13.91
C VAL A 538 19.86 -13.75 -15.19
N ASN A 539 19.04 -12.80 -15.61
CA ASN A 539 18.05 -13.01 -16.66
C ASN A 539 18.64 -13.29 -18.03
N GLN A 540 18.19 -14.39 -18.63
CA GLN A 540 18.53 -14.86 -19.97
C GLN A 540 17.33 -15.61 -20.57
N GLY A 541 17.25 -15.64 -21.90
CA GLY A 541 16.16 -16.33 -22.60
C GLY A 541 14.80 -15.69 -22.34
N ALA A 542 13.81 -16.49 -21.96
CA ALA A 542 12.43 -16.03 -21.77
C ALA A 542 11.87 -16.41 -20.40
N HIS A 543 11.09 -15.50 -19.83
CA HIS A 543 10.30 -15.74 -18.64
C HIS A 543 8.87 -16.13 -19.02
N VAL A 544 8.32 -17.11 -18.33
CA VAL A 544 6.93 -17.55 -18.51
C VAL A 544 6.19 -17.44 -17.19
N ILE A 545 5.05 -16.75 -17.21
CA ILE A 545 4.13 -16.66 -16.09
C ILE A 545 2.94 -17.57 -16.40
N HIS A 546 2.76 -18.60 -15.56
CA HIS A 546 1.65 -19.54 -15.62
C HIS A 546 0.54 -19.08 -14.67
N PHE A 547 -0.72 -19.23 -15.09
CA PHE A 547 -1.88 -18.85 -14.27
C PHE A 547 -3.13 -19.64 -14.68
N GLY A 548 -4.10 -19.73 -13.77
CA GLY A 548 -5.32 -20.49 -13.97
C GLY A 548 -5.14 -22.00 -13.85
N GLY A 549 -6.25 -22.73 -13.69
CA GLY A 549 -6.24 -24.16 -13.36
C GLY A 549 -5.49 -24.42 -12.06
N LYS A 550 -4.43 -25.23 -12.10
CA LYS A 550 -3.59 -25.52 -10.93
C LYS A 550 -2.63 -24.39 -10.56
N TYR A 551 -2.42 -23.41 -11.44
CA TYR A 551 -1.47 -22.32 -11.25
C TYR A 551 -2.18 -21.10 -10.63
N ASP A 552 -2.26 -21.07 -9.30
CA ASP A 552 -2.92 -20.02 -8.51
C ASP A 552 -2.10 -18.70 -8.43
N SER A 553 -1.65 -18.16 -9.57
CA SER A 553 -1.02 -16.84 -9.61
C SER A 553 -2.03 -15.75 -9.24
N PHE A 554 -1.70 -14.86 -8.29
CA PHE A 554 -2.57 -13.76 -7.87
C PHE A 554 -1.81 -12.59 -7.24
N LEU A 555 -2.30 -11.37 -7.46
CA LEU A 555 -1.99 -10.20 -6.65
C LEU A 555 -2.93 -10.16 -5.44
N GLN A 556 -2.40 -9.95 -4.24
CA GLN A 556 -3.15 -9.79 -3.00
C GLN A 556 -2.87 -8.40 -2.41
N LEU A 557 -3.92 -7.59 -2.24
CA LEU A 557 -3.83 -6.22 -1.73
C LEU A 557 -4.56 -6.05 -0.39
N PRO A 558 -4.03 -5.22 0.53
CA PRO A 558 -4.62 -4.95 1.85
C PRO A 558 -5.72 -3.89 1.74
N ARG A 559 -6.92 -4.28 1.34
CA ARG A 559 -8.06 -3.37 1.21
C ARG A 559 -8.40 -2.77 2.56
N ILE A 560 -8.53 -1.44 2.59
CA ILE A 560 -9.02 -0.70 3.74
C ILE A 560 -10.51 -0.42 3.52
N PRO A 561 -11.41 -0.93 4.37
CA PRO A 561 -12.82 -0.61 4.29
C PRO A 561 -13.05 0.90 4.41
N PRO A 562 -14.05 1.47 3.70
CA PRO A 562 -14.37 2.90 3.84
C PRO A 562 -14.68 3.28 5.29
N VAL A 563 -14.26 4.47 5.72
CA VAL A 563 -14.65 5.01 7.02
C VAL A 563 -16.17 5.21 7.03
N ALA A 564 -16.86 4.68 8.04
CA ALA A 564 -18.31 4.79 8.15
C ALA A 564 -18.77 6.26 8.08
N GLY A 565 -19.66 6.58 7.14
CA GLY A 565 -20.17 7.93 6.91
C GLY A 565 -19.36 8.81 5.95
N SER A 566 -18.19 8.36 5.47
CA SER A 566 -17.43 9.06 4.42
C SER A 566 -18.15 9.05 3.06
N SER A 567 -17.79 9.95 2.14
CA SER A 567 -18.27 9.88 0.76
C SER A 567 -17.91 8.51 0.15
N LEU A 568 -16.71 7.98 0.38
CA LEU A 568 -16.34 6.62 -0.05
C LEU A 568 -17.17 5.50 0.57
N SER A 569 -17.80 5.75 1.73
CA SER A 569 -18.76 4.83 2.33
C SER A 569 -20.12 4.86 1.66
N HIS A 570 -20.26 5.53 0.50
CA HIS A 570 -21.48 5.59 -0.31
C HIS A 570 -22.24 4.29 -0.12
N GLY A 571 -23.31 4.35 0.68
CA GLY A 571 -24.15 3.19 0.87
C GLY A 571 -24.48 2.69 -0.52
N LYS A 572 -24.27 1.39 -0.75
CA LYS A 572 -24.47 0.77 -2.06
C LYS A 572 -25.75 1.35 -2.68
N SER A 573 -25.68 1.85 -3.90
CA SER A 573 -26.80 2.60 -4.49
C SER A 573 -28.08 1.77 -4.43
N ILE A 574 -29.22 2.43 -4.17
CA ILE A 574 -30.52 1.77 -4.31
C ILE A 574 -30.86 1.71 -5.79
N LYS A 575 -30.99 0.50 -6.31
CA LYS A 575 -31.42 0.22 -7.68
C LYS A 575 -32.93 -0.03 -7.68
N MET A 576 -33.67 0.77 -8.44
CA MET A 576 -35.05 0.46 -8.81
C MET A 576 -35.03 -0.26 -10.14
N ILE A 577 -35.50 -1.50 -10.14
CA ILE A 577 -35.69 -2.26 -11.38
C ILE A 577 -37.17 -2.28 -11.71
N ILE A 578 -37.49 -2.03 -12.97
CA ILE A 578 -38.84 -2.10 -13.52
C ILE A 578 -38.79 -3.03 -14.72
N LEU A 579 -39.55 -4.12 -14.64
CA LEU A 579 -39.78 -5.05 -15.73
C LEU A 579 -41.13 -4.75 -16.36
N ALA A 580 -41.17 -4.66 -17.69
CA ALA A 580 -42.39 -4.35 -18.40
C ALA A 580 -42.48 -5.05 -19.76
N ASN A 581 -43.70 -5.14 -20.27
CA ASN A 581 -43.99 -5.61 -21.62
C ASN A 581 -44.53 -4.46 -22.47
N ARG A 582 -44.44 -4.57 -23.79
CA ARG A 582 -45.01 -3.58 -24.70
C ARG A 582 -46.53 -3.50 -24.56
N ILE A 583 -47.07 -2.35 -24.94
CA ILE A 583 -48.51 -2.20 -25.10
C ILE A 583 -49.00 -3.13 -26.22
N LYS A 584 -50.10 -3.86 -25.96
CA LYS A 584 -50.70 -4.78 -26.93
C LYS A 584 -50.92 -4.09 -28.29
N GLY A 585 -50.39 -4.70 -29.35
CA GLY A 585 -50.49 -4.20 -30.73
C GLY A 585 -49.34 -3.30 -31.19
N TRP A 586 -48.36 -3.00 -30.34
CA TRP A 586 -47.15 -2.28 -30.76
C TRP A 586 -46.17 -3.20 -31.51
N THR A 587 -45.61 -2.70 -32.62
CA THR A 587 -44.50 -3.34 -33.34
C THR A 587 -43.20 -3.25 -32.53
N ASP A 588 -42.22 -4.11 -32.83
CA ASP A 588 -40.88 -4.05 -32.22
C ASP A 588 -40.25 -2.66 -32.39
N GLU A 589 -40.30 -2.12 -33.61
CA GLU A 589 -39.74 -0.80 -33.93
C GLU A 589 -40.39 0.33 -33.12
N LYS A 590 -41.72 0.34 -33.03
CA LYS A 590 -42.44 1.34 -32.24
C LYS A 590 -42.07 1.22 -30.75
N PHE A 591 -42.07 -0.01 -30.22
CA PHE A 591 -41.75 -0.24 -28.82
C PHE A 591 -40.33 0.19 -28.47
N LEU A 592 -39.34 -0.21 -29.27
CA LEU A 592 -37.94 0.17 -29.05
C LEU A 592 -37.72 1.67 -29.23
N GLY A 593 -38.37 2.31 -30.22
CA GLY A 593 -38.28 3.75 -30.43
C GLY A 593 -38.83 4.55 -29.24
N GLU A 594 -39.99 4.16 -28.73
CA GLU A 594 -40.61 4.80 -27.56
C GLU A 594 -39.79 4.56 -26.29
N TYR A 595 -39.35 3.33 -26.05
CA TYR A 595 -38.73 2.99 -24.78
C TYR A 595 -37.24 3.37 -24.72
N LEU A 596 -36.45 3.01 -25.74
CA LEU A 596 -35.00 3.26 -25.71
C LEU A 596 -34.64 4.71 -26.06
N LYS A 597 -35.44 5.39 -26.90
CA LYS A 597 -35.15 6.77 -27.31
C LYS A 597 -35.99 7.80 -26.55
N ALA A 598 -37.32 7.73 -26.64
CA ALA A 598 -38.17 8.76 -26.04
C ALA A 598 -38.11 8.73 -24.50
N HIS A 599 -38.38 7.58 -23.90
CA HIS A 599 -38.32 7.43 -22.44
C HIS A 599 -36.88 7.55 -21.89
N GLY A 600 -35.90 6.98 -22.59
CA GLY A 600 -34.48 7.16 -22.31
C GLY A 600 -34.08 8.63 -22.24
N GLY A 601 -34.31 9.38 -23.32
CA GLY A 601 -33.97 10.80 -23.42
C GLY A 601 -34.73 11.69 -22.42
N MET A 602 -36.01 11.42 -22.16
CA MET A 602 -36.76 12.13 -21.10
C MET A 602 -36.12 11.93 -19.72
N THR A 603 -35.70 10.70 -19.40
CA THR A 603 -35.11 10.38 -18.10
C THR A 603 -33.69 10.95 -17.98
N GLU A 604 -32.93 10.97 -19.08
CA GLU A 604 -31.64 11.65 -19.16
C GLU A 604 -31.76 13.15 -18.87
N GLN A 605 -32.71 13.82 -19.51
CA GLN A 605 -33.02 15.24 -19.26
C GLN A 605 -33.40 15.49 -17.80
N LEU A 606 -34.27 14.65 -17.24
CA LEU A 606 -34.64 14.70 -15.82
C LEU A 606 -33.42 14.51 -14.90
N SER A 607 -32.44 13.70 -15.32
CA SER A 607 -31.25 13.45 -14.52
C SER A 607 -30.49 14.75 -14.23
N HIS A 608 -30.40 15.70 -15.16
CA HIS A 608 -29.71 16.97 -14.91
C HIS A 608 -30.39 17.84 -13.83
N MET A 609 -31.68 17.61 -13.57
CA MET A 609 -32.44 18.30 -12.53
C MET A 609 -32.50 17.54 -11.21
N VAL A 610 -32.21 16.22 -11.21
CA VAL A 610 -32.27 15.36 -10.02
C VAL A 610 -30.85 14.95 -9.61
N PRO A 611 -30.20 15.67 -8.67
CA PRO A 611 -28.79 15.44 -8.35
C PRO A 611 -28.53 14.08 -7.68
N PHE A 612 -29.55 13.42 -7.14
CA PHE A 612 -29.42 12.14 -6.44
C PHE A 612 -29.69 10.90 -7.31
N LEU A 613 -30.21 11.07 -8.54
CA LEU A 613 -30.33 10.01 -9.53
C LEU A 613 -28.97 9.82 -10.21
N ARG A 614 -28.39 8.62 -10.08
CA ARG A 614 -26.99 8.32 -10.37
C ARG A 614 -26.78 7.66 -11.71
N ALA A 615 -27.63 6.72 -12.10
CA ALA A 615 -27.50 6.03 -13.37
C ALA A 615 -28.86 5.55 -13.88
N TYR A 616 -28.95 5.38 -15.19
CA TYR A 616 -30.06 4.71 -15.84
C TYR A 616 -29.55 3.81 -16.97
N THR A 617 -29.89 2.52 -16.88
CA THR A 617 -29.60 1.50 -17.89
C THR A 617 -30.90 0.81 -18.30
N GLN A 618 -31.01 0.46 -19.58
CA GLN A 618 -32.12 -0.30 -20.15
C GLN A 618 -31.60 -1.57 -20.82
N VAL A 619 -32.33 -2.68 -20.67
CA VAL A 619 -32.04 -3.94 -21.38
C VAL A 619 -33.28 -4.38 -22.12
N ALA A 620 -33.22 -4.36 -23.44
CA ALA A 620 -34.35 -4.72 -24.30
C ALA A 620 -34.24 -6.18 -24.79
N GLY A 621 -35.22 -7.02 -24.41
CA GLY A 621 -35.33 -8.40 -24.86
C GLY A 621 -36.03 -8.60 -26.21
N VAL A 622 -36.06 -7.54 -27.03
CA VAL A 622 -36.73 -7.50 -28.33
C VAL A 622 -35.76 -6.92 -29.38
N PRO A 623 -35.56 -7.58 -30.54
CA PRO A 623 -36.11 -8.90 -30.90
C PRO A 623 -35.60 -9.98 -29.95
N ARG A 624 -36.35 -11.09 -29.84
CA ARG A 624 -35.98 -12.19 -28.96
C ARG A 624 -34.62 -12.76 -29.35
N THR A 625 -33.81 -13.03 -28.35
CA THR A 625 -32.44 -13.52 -28.47
C THR A 625 -32.41 -15.04 -28.41
N ALA A 626 -31.33 -15.66 -28.91
CA ALA A 626 -31.16 -17.11 -28.89
C ALA A 626 -30.85 -17.66 -27.49
N VAL A 627 -30.56 -16.79 -26.53
CA VAL A 627 -30.14 -17.15 -25.18
C VAL A 627 -31.29 -17.80 -24.41
N LYS A 628 -31.11 -19.06 -24.04
CA LYS A 628 -32.04 -19.83 -23.21
C LYS A 628 -31.58 -19.83 -21.76
N THR A 629 -32.03 -18.84 -20.99
CA THR A 629 -31.80 -18.80 -19.54
C THR A 629 -32.48 -19.98 -18.82
N PHE A 630 -32.21 -20.12 -17.53
CA PHE A 630 -32.88 -21.12 -16.68
C PHE A 630 -34.37 -20.81 -16.41
N CYS A 631 -34.84 -19.63 -16.83
CA CYS A 631 -36.24 -19.21 -16.73
C CYS A 631 -37.08 -19.77 -17.89
N THR A 632 -38.36 -20.01 -17.64
CA THR A 632 -39.28 -20.45 -18.70
C THR A 632 -39.59 -19.33 -19.70
N GLU A 633 -40.01 -19.69 -20.91
CA GLU A 633 -40.48 -18.71 -21.92
C GLU A 633 -41.65 -17.84 -21.44
N GLN A 634 -42.48 -18.36 -20.53
CA GLN A 634 -43.58 -17.60 -19.92
C GLN A 634 -43.09 -16.58 -18.90
N SER A 635 -41.86 -16.73 -18.41
CA SER A 635 -41.22 -15.88 -17.41
C SER A 635 -40.26 -14.85 -18.03
N ARG A 636 -40.43 -14.53 -19.33
CA ARG A 636 -39.61 -13.54 -20.04
C ARG A 636 -40.35 -12.20 -20.17
N PHE A 637 -39.69 -11.12 -19.79
CA PHE A 637 -40.17 -9.75 -20.01
C PHE A 637 -39.42 -9.12 -21.18
N GLU A 638 -40.06 -8.15 -21.83
CA GLU A 638 -39.52 -7.53 -23.03
C GLU A 638 -38.52 -6.41 -22.73
N ILE A 639 -38.58 -5.82 -21.54
CA ILE A 639 -37.62 -4.79 -21.14
C ILE A 639 -37.41 -4.74 -19.64
N ALA A 640 -36.18 -4.39 -19.25
CA ALA A 640 -35.81 -4.02 -17.90
C ALA A 640 -35.23 -2.60 -17.88
N SER A 641 -35.74 -1.76 -16.98
CA SER A 641 -35.17 -0.45 -16.65
C SER A 641 -34.53 -0.51 -15.27
N ILE A 642 -33.28 -0.10 -15.15
CA ILE A 642 -32.51 -0.10 -13.90
C ILE A 642 -32.05 1.32 -13.61
N LEU A 643 -32.62 1.94 -12.59
CA LEU A 643 -32.27 3.28 -12.16
C LEU A 643 -31.60 3.22 -10.79
N ALA A 644 -30.51 3.96 -10.58
CA ALA A 644 -29.75 3.95 -9.33
C ALA A 644 -29.84 5.29 -8.58
N TRP A 645 -30.09 5.27 -7.26
CA TRP A 645 -30.10 6.44 -6.38
C TRP A 645 -29.12 6.28 -5.22
N SER A 646 -28.73 7.40 -4.61
CA SER A 646 -27.85 7.40 -3.43
C SER A 646 -28.46 6.77 -2.17
N SER A 647 -29.79 6.77 -2.02
CA SER A 647 -30.48 6.14 -0.89
C SER A 647 -31.98 5.95 -1.17
N LEU A 648 -32.64 5.11 -0.36
CA LEU A 648 -34.08 4.88 -0.43
C LEU A 648 -34.88 6.15 -0.11
N SER A 649 -34.39 6.96 0.84
CA SER A 649 -35.00 8.25 1.19
C SER A 649 -34.91 9.27 0.07
N LYS A 650 -33.78 9.32 -0.65
CA LYS A 650 -33.60 10.21 -1.81
C LYS A 650 -34.43 9.77 -3.02
N LEU A 651 -34.56 8.46 -3.24
CA LEU A 651 -35.51 7.90 -4.20
C LEU A 651 -36.95 8.34 -3.88
N GLY A 652 -37.44 8.06 -2.66
CA GLY A 652 -38.79 8.44 -2.26
C GLY A 652 -39.03 9.96 -2.27
N GLY A 653 -38.02 10.75 -1.93
CA GLY A 653 -38.06 12.22 -2.07
C GLY A 653 -38.17 12.69 -3.51
N SER A 654 -37.52 11.99 -4.46
CA SER A 654 -37.56 12.32 -5.89
C SER A 654 -38.98 12.20 -6.45
N PHE A 655 -39.74 11.18 -6.05
CA PHE A 655 -41.15 11.03 -6.45
C PHE A 655 -42.08 12.12 -5.93
N LYS A 656 -41.68 12.81 -4.86
CA LYS A 656 -42.47 13.89 -4.26
C LYS A 656 -42.17 15.26 -4.88
N HIS A 657 -41.13 15.36 -5.72
CA HIS A 657 -40.72 16.62 -6.34
C HIS A 657 -41.82 17.18 -7.28
N PRO A 658 -42.15 18.48 -7.23
CA PRO A 658 -43.20 19.08 -8.05
C PRO A 658 -43.03 18.81 -9.56
N SER A 659 -41.80 18.93 -10.07
CA SER A 659 -41.50 18.68 -11.49
C SER A 659 -41.74 17.23 -11.91
N TYR A 660 -41.51 16.26 -11.01
CA TYR A 660 -41.84 14.85 -11.28
C TYR A 660 -43.36 14.69 -11.30
N LYS A 661 -44.08 15.23 -10.30
CA LYS A 661 -45.55 15.17 -10.27
C LYS A 661 -46.22 15.82 -11.48
N ALA A 662 -45.63 16.88 -12.03
CA ALA A 662 -46.14 17.57 -13.21
C ALA A 662 -46.09 16.71 -14.49
N THR A 663 -45.20 15.73 -14.54
CA THR A 663 -44.93 14.90 -15.74
C THR A 663 -45.26 13.41 -15.53
N ALA A 664 -45.41 12.97 -14.28
CA ALA A 664 -45.69 11.60 -13.90
C ALA A 664 -46.98 11.08 -14.54
N GLY A 665 -46.88 9.99 -15.31
CA GLY A 665 -48.01 9.33 -15.95
C GLY A 665 -48.49 9.98 -17.26
N GLN A 666 -47.86 11.07 -17.72
CA GLN A 666 -48.21 11.69 -19.00
C GLN A 666 -47.76 10.89 -20.23
N HIS A 667 -46.75 10.04 -20.05
CA HIS A 667 -46.29 9.13 -21.08
C HIS A 667 -46.33 7.69 -20.59
N ILE A 668 -47.07 6.84 -21.32
CA ILE A 668 -47.20 5.40 -21.06
C ILE A 668 -46.46 4.66 -22.17
N PHE A 669 -45.33 4.04 -21.82
CA PHE A 669 -44.45 3.37 -22.78
C PHE A 669 -44.48 1.83 -22.67
N ALA A 670 -45.25 1.29 -21.72
CA ALA A 670 -45.35 -0.15 -21.46
C ALA A 670 -46.72 -0.51 -20.86
N ASP A 671 -47.05 -1.81 -20.85
CA ASP A 671 -48.25 -2.37 -20.22
C ASP A 671 -48.35 -1.93 -18.74
N PRO A 672 -49.54 -1.55 -18.23
CA PRO A 672 -49.74 -1.23 -16.81
C PRO A 672 -49.35 -2.34 -15.83
N LYS A 673 -49.25 -3.59 -16.25
CA LYS A 673 -48.76 -4.71 -15.43
C LYS A 673 -47.24 -4.73 -15.37
N LEU A 674 -46.67 -3.94 -14.45
CA LEU A 674 -45.23 -3.94 -14.18
C LEU A 674 -44.88 -4.76 -12.94
N VAL A 675 -43.71 -5.37 -12.98
CA VAL A 675 -43.05 -6.01 -11.83
C VAL A 675 -41.80 -5.23 -11.51
N GLY A 676 -41.52 -4.98 -10.25
CA GLY A 676 -40.33 -4.24 -9.84
C GLY A 676 -39.74 -4.70 -8.53
N SER A 677 -38.55 -4.20 -8.24
CA SER A 677 -37.88 -4.37 -6.95
C SER A 677 -37.01 -3.15 -6.68
N LEU A 678 -37.00 -2.72 -5.42
CA LEU A 678 -35.95 -1.84 -4.91
C LEU A 678 -34.89 -2.74 -4.30
N SER A 679 -33.67 -2.64 -4.80
CA SER A 679 -32.59 -3.54 -4.42
C SER A 679 -31.30 -2.79 -4.14
N GLN A 680 -30.38 -3.45 -3.46
CA GLN A 680 -29.07 -2.95 -3.13
C GLN A 680 -28.04 -4.05 -3.36
N ALA A 681 -26.86 -3.74 -3.89
CA ALA A 681 -25.86 -4.78 -4.18
C ALA A 681 -25.53 -5.61 -2.92
N PHE A 682 -25.55 -6.94 -3.03
CA PHE A 682 -25.12 -7.89 -2.03
C PHE A 682 -23.69 -8.33 -2.36
N ALA A 683 -23.51 -8.89 -3.55
CA ALA A 683 -22.24 -9.31 -4.12
C ALA A 683 -22.02 -8.70 -5.51
N ASP A 684 -20.76 -8.45 -5.84
CA ASP A 684 -20.30 -7.94 -7.13
C ASP A 684 -19.02 -8.68 -7.50
N ILE A 685 -19.09 -9.48 -8.56
CA ILE A 685 -18.03 -10.38 -8.98
C ILE A 685 -17.61 -9.96 -10.38
N VAL A 686 -16.35 -9.57 -10.53
CA VAL A 686 -15.79 -9.20 -11.84
C VAL A 686 -14.84 -10.30 -12.33
N PHE A 687 -15.28 -11.04 -13.35
CA PHE A 687 -14.58 -12.18 -13.94
C PHE A 687 -13.53 -11.75 -14.97
N ASP A 688 -13.78 -10.68 -15.72
CA ASP A 688 -12.77 -10.03 -16.56
C ASP A 688 -13.01 -8.51 -16.59
N PRO A 689 -12.31 -7.73 -15.75
CA PRO A 689 -12.56 -6.31 -15.65
C PRO A 689 -12.05 -5.52 -16.86
N VAL A 690 -11.02 -6.01 -17.57
CA VAL A 690 -10.45 -5.34 -18.75
C VAL A 690 -11.45 -5.41 -19.91
N LEU A 691 -11.91 -6.62 -20.23
CA LEU A 691 -12.96 -6.81 -21.24
C LEU A 691 -14.25 -6.12 -20.82
N PHE A 692 -14.60 -6.14 -19.54
CA PHE A 692 -15.76 -5.38 -19.05
C PHE A 692 -15.59 -3.88 -19.28
N LYS A 693 -14.44 -3.25 -19.04
CA LYS A 693 -14.25 -1.81 -19.31
C LYS A 693 -14.29 -1.51 -20.82
N ALA A 694 -13.70 -2.37 -21.64
CA ALA A 694 -13.63 -2.20 -23.09
C ALA A 694 -14.96 -2.49 -23.82
N ARG A 695 -15.98 -2.97 -23.11
CA ARG A 695 -17.27 -3.31 -23.70
C ARG A 695 -17.95 -2.04 -24.26
N GLN A 696 -18.18 -2.01 -25.57
CA GLN A 696 -18.96 -0.95 -26.21
C GLN A 696 -20.45 -1.32 -26.25
N ASP A 697 -20.75 -2.59 -26.54
CA ASP A 697 -22.11 -3.13 -26.65
C ASP A 697 -22.25 -4.39 -25.78
N SER A 698 -22.33 -4.25 -24.45
CA SER A 698 -22.55 -5.42 -23.58
C SER A 698 -23.88 -6.09 -23.87
N PHE A 699 -23.90 -7.40 -23.70
CA PHE A 699 -25.11 -8.19 -23.67
C PHE A 699 -25.42 -8.58 -22.23
N GLU A 700 -26.57 -8.18 -21.71
CA GLU A 700 -26.93 -8.36 -20.30
C GLU A 700 -28.07 -9.39 -20.16
N VAL A 701 -27.91 -10.30 -19.20
CA VAL A 701 -28.99 -11.16 -18.70
C VAL A 701 -29.35 -10.66 -17.31
N ILE A 702 -30.62 -10.29 -17.12
CA ILE A 702 -31.17 -9.90 -15.83
C ILE A 702 -32.07 -11.04 -15.37
N VAL A 703 -31.91 -11.46 -14.12
CA VAL A 703 -32.78 -12.45 -13.49
C VAL A 703 -33.30 -11.91 -12.16
N CYS A 704 -34.61 -11.75 -12.03
CA CYS A 704 -35.25 -11.37 -10.79
C CYS A 704 -35.79 -12.64 -10.10
N LEU A 705 -35.19 -12.99 -8.95
CA LEU A 705 -35.52 -14.20 -8.20
C LEU A 705 -36.80 -13.97 -7.39
N GLY A 706 -37.84 -14.76 -7.64
CA GLY A 706 -39.11 -14.68 -6.92
C GLY A 706 -39.02 -15.25 -5.51
N LYS A 707 -39.69 -14.64 -4.53
CA LYS A 707 -39.74 -15.13 -3.14
C LYS A 707 -40.64 -16.35 -3.04
N ALA A 708 -40.18 -17.37 -2.33
CA ALA A 708 -41.06 -18.42 -1.85
C ALA A 708 -42.05 -17.85 -0.82
N SER A 709 -43.32 -18.28 -0.88
CA SER A 709 -44.38 -17.74 -0.02
C SER A 709 -44.00 -17.77 1.47
N LYS A 710 -44.14 -16.62 2.15
CA LYS A 710 -43.89 -16.42 3.60
C LYS A 710 -42.43 -16.60 4.07
N GLN A 711 -41.45 -16.75 3.18
CA GLN A 711 -40.04 -16.81 3.57
C GLN A 711 -39.34 -15.45 3.48
N THR A 712 -38.48 -15.16 4.44
CA THR A 712 -37.54 -14.03 4.39
C THR A 712 -36.26 -14.51 3.70
N VAL A 713 -35.77 -13.75 2.72
CA VAL A 713 -34.48 -14.04 2.08
C VAL A 713 -33.36 -13.66 3.06
N SER A 714 -32.55 -14.63 3.46
CA SER A 714 -31.46 -14.39 4.41
C SER A 714 -30.15 -14.03 3.71
N ASP A 715 -29.23 -13.38 4.43
CA ASP A 715 -27.87 -13.11 3.93
C ASP A 715 -27.12 -14.43 3.62
N ALA A 716 -27.43 -15.52 4.31
CA ALA A 716 -26.86 -16.84 4.04
C ALA A 716 -27.33 -17.43 2.69
N ASP A 717 -28.62 -17.27 2.36
CA ASP A 717 -29.16 -17.72 1.06
C ASP A 717 -28.53 -16.91 -0.09
N LEU A 718 -28.38 -15.60 0.09
CA LEU A 718 -27.73 -14.72 -0.89
C LEU A 718 -26.25 -15.05 -1.06
N GLN A 719 -25.54 -15.32 0.05
CA GLN A 719 -24.14 -15.73 0.00
C GLN A 719 -23.98 -17.06 -0.74
N SER A 720 -24.78 -18.07 -0.38
CA SER A 720 -24.79 -19.37 -1.06
C SER A 720 -25.06 -19.22 -2.56
N ARG A 721 -26.01 -18.37 -2.94
CA ARG A 721 -26.29 -18.08 -4.35
C ARG A 721 -25.10 -17.44 -5.06
N SER A 722 -24.48 -16.43 -4.44
CA SER A 722 -23.29 -15.77 -4.98
C SER A 722 -22.11 -16.71 -5.16
N ASP A 723 -21.91 -17.66 -4.23
CA ASP A 723 -20.81 -18.62 -4.29
C ASP A 723 -20.97 -19.60 -5.47
N VAL A 724 -22.20 -20.07 -5.72
CA VAL A 724 -22.51 -20.86 -6.93
C VAL A 724 -22.14 -20.08 -8.18
N LEU A 725 -22.52 -18.80 -8.27
CA LEU A 725 -22.25 -18.01 -9.47
C LEU A 725 -20.77 -17.71 -9.68
N LYS A 726 -20.01 -17.58 -8.60
CA LYS A 726 -18.55 -17.46 -8.66
C LYS A 726 -17.91 -18.68 -9.34
N GLU A 727 -18.39 -19.88 -9.04
CA GLU A 727 -17.92 -21.12 -9.65
C GLU A 727 -18.34 -21.22 -11.12
N LEU A 728 -19.64 -21.05 -11.41
CA LEU A 728 -20.17 -21.21 -12.77
C LEU A 728 -19.67 -20.15 -13.75
N GLY A 729 -19.41 -18.93 -13.26
CA GLY A 729 -18.95 -17.81 -14.07
C GLY A 729 -17.48 -17.89 -14.47
N SER A 730 -16.65 -18.59 -13.68
CA SER A 730 -15.22 -18.58 -13.88
C SER A 730 -14.79 -19.23 -15.20
N GLY A 731 -13.88 -18.57 -15.94
CA GLY A 731 -13.38 -19.04 -17.23
C GLY A 731 -14.42 -19.15 -18.34
N THR A 732 -15.56 -18.48 -18.18
CA THR A 732 -16.61 -18.41 -19.21
C THR A 732 -16.62 -17.03 -19.88
N GLY A 733 -17.55 -16.82 -20.82
CA GLY A 733 -17.78 -15.50 -21.42
C GLY A 733 -18.46 -14.47 -20.50
N LEU A 734 -18.82 -14.85 -19.26
CA LEU A 734 -19.38 -13.94 -18.26
C LEU A 734 -18.30 -12.97 -17.77
N LEU A 735 -18.50 -11.67 -17.94
CA LEU A 735 -17.54 -10.62 -17.60
C LEU A 735 -17.74 -10.08 -16.18
N ARG A 736 -19.00 -9.92 -15.74
CA ARG A 736 -19.38 -9.44 -14.41
C ARG A 736 -20.72 -10.04 -13.97
N TYR A 737 -20.85 -10.32 -12.68
CA TYR A 737 -22.09 -10.72 -12.03
C TYR A 737 -22.38 -9.81 -10.83
N VAL A 738 -23.61 -9.32 -10.70
CA VAL A 738 -24.05 -8.59 -9.51
C VAL A 738 -25.31 -9.22 -8.97
N LEU A 739 -25.27 -9.63 -7.70
CA LEU A 739 -26.43 -10.04 -6.92
C LEU A 739 -26.89 -8.87 -6.07
N ASN A 740 -28.13 -8.43 -6.21
CA ASN A 740 -28.73 -7.37 -5.42
C ASN A 740 -29.79 -7.97 -4.48
N ARG A 741 -29.72 -7.62 -3.18
CA ARG A 741 -30.72 -7.96 -2.17
C ARG A 741 -31.95 -7.05 -2.29
N ASP A 742 -33.14 -7.59 -2.07
CA ASP A 742 -34.37 -6.79 -1.94
C ASP A 742 -34.29 -5.89 -0.70
N VAL A 743 -34.59 -4.61 -0.89
CA VAL A 743 -34.72 -3.60 0.17
C VAL A 743 -36.03 -2.83 0.03
N THR A 744 -37.00 -3.40 -0.71
CA THR A 744 -38.32 -2.81 -0.86
C THR A 744 -38.98 -2.65 0.51
N PRO A 745 -39.54 -1.45 0.83
CA PRO A 745 -40.25 -1.24 2.08
C PRO A 745 -41.34 -2.29 2.31
N SER A 746 -41.63 -2.61 3.57
CA SER A 746 -42.69 -3.56 3.95
C SER A 746 -44.08 -3.16 3.46
N ASN A 747 -44.32 -1.87 3.20
CA ASN A 747 -45.53 -1.36 2.56
C ASN A 747 -45.18 -0.61 1.26
N PRO A 748 -44.95 -1.32 0.14
CA PRO A 748 -44.62 -0.70 -1.14
C PRO A 748 -45.77 0.17 -1.68
N ALA A 749 -47.02 -0.20 -1.40
CA ALA A 749 -48.20 0.52 -1.87
C ALA A 749 -48.24 1.97 -1.32
N GLU A 750 -47.83 2.18 -0.07
CA GLU A 750 -47.69 3.52 0.50
C GLU A 750 -46.45 4.24 -0.04
N PHE A 751 -45.33 3.53 -0.24
CA PHE A 751 -44.10 4.15 -0.77
C PHE A 751 -44.30 4.72 -2.18
N PHE A 752 -45.01 3.98 -3.05
CA PHE A 752 -45.31 4.39 -4.43
C PHE A 752 -46.65 5.10 -4.59
N LYS A 753 -47.29 5.49 -3.48
CA LYS A 753 -48.54 6.25 -3.51
C LYS A 753 -48.38 7.53 -4.33
N ASP A 754 -49.38 7.82 -5.15
CA ASP A 754 -49.43 8.96 -6.05
C ASP A 754 -48.31 8.98 -7.12
N THR A 755 -47.73 7.82 -7.43
CA THR A 755 -46.78 7.63 -8.54
C THR A 755 -47.37 6.68 -9.59
N PRO A 756 -46.86 6.68 -10.84
CA PRO A 756 -47.24 5.71 -11.86
C PRO A 756 -46.95 4.25 -11.47
N PHE A 757 -46.12 4.02 -10.44
CA PHE A 757 -45.69 2.71 -9.99
C PHE A 757 -46.61 2.05 -8.95
N LYS A 758 -47.63 2.78 -8.46
CA LYS A 758 -48.56 2.31 -7.41
C LYS A 758 -49.23 0.96 -7.72
N GLY A 759 -49.53 0.71 -9.00
CA GLY A 759 -50.22 -0.50 -9.47
C GLY A 759 -49.29 -1.68 -9.76
N GLY A 760 -47.97 -1.51 -9.59
CA GLY A 760 -46.99 -2.55 -9.86
C GLY A 760 -46.86 -3.58 -8.74
N ASP A 761 -46.40 -4.77 -9.10
CA ASP A 761 -45.97 -5.77 -8.12
C ASP A 761 -44.52 -5.50 -7.70
N TRP A 762 -44.35 -5.05 -6.45
CA TRP A 762 -43.06 -4.77 -5.81
C TRP A 762 -42.73 -5.78 -4.69
N GLY A 763 -43.63 -6.73 -4.43
CA GLY A 763 -43.53 -7.63 -3.27
C GLY A 763 -42.94 -8.99 -3.63
N THR A 764 -43.12 -9.43 -4.87
CA THR A 764 -42.82 -10.82 -5.28
C THR A 764 -41.33 -11.10 -5.45
N MET A 765 -40.51 -10.13 -5.85
CA MET A 765 -39.07 -10.35 -6.11
C MET A 765 -38.23 -10.22 -4.83
N GLY A 766 -37.38 -11.20 -4.52
CA GLY A 766 -36.54 -11.24 -3.32
C GLY A 766 -35.07 -10.91 -3.56
N ALA A 767 -34.61 -11.01 -4.80
CA ALA A 767 -33.27 -10.60 -5.21
C ALA A 767 -33.24 -10.36 -6.72
N MET A 768 -32.20 -9.68 -7.20
CA MET A 768 -31.99 -9.43 -8.62
C MET A 768 -30.55 -9.70 -8.99
N GLU A 769 -30.36 -10.51 -10.01
CA GLU A 769 -29.10 -10.90 -10.59
C GLU A 769 -28.89 -10.19 -11.92
N GLN A 770 -27.67 -9.72 -12.15
CA GLN A 770 -27.25 -9.10 -13.40
C GLN A 770 -26.00 -9.82 -13.89
N TYR A 771 -26.00 -10.20 -15.16
CA TYR A 771 -24.93 -10.95 -15.81
C TYR A 771 -24.52 -10.18 -17.06
N TRP A 772 -23.27 -9.73 -17.13
CA TRP A 772 -22.77 -9.04 -18.32
C TRP A 772 -21.87 -9.94 -19.14
N PHE A 773 -22.18 -10.07 -20.42
CA PHE A 773 -21.40 -10.78 -21.42
C PHE A 773 -20.84 -9.80 -22.45
N ARG A 774 -19.78 -10.23 -23.13
CA ARG A 774 -19.19 -9.47 -24.24
C ARG A 774 -20.19 -9.26 -25.38
N ASP A 775 -20.94 -10.30 -25.71
CA ASP A 775 -21.89 -10.34 -26.81
C ASP A 775 -22.95 -11.44 -26.57
N GLU A 776 -23.95 -11.52 -27.46
CA GLU A 776 -25.01 -12.53 -27.38
C GLU A 776 -24.47 -13.96 -27.45
N ASN A 777 -23.46 -14.23 -28.29
CA ASN A 777 -22.89 -15.57 -28.45
C ASN A 777 -22.25 -16.06 -27.16
N SER A 778 -21.51 -15.19 -26.47
CA SER A 778 -20.92 -15.48 -25.17
C SER A 778 -21.97 -15.84 -24.12
N ALA A 779 -23.15 -15.20 -24.18
CA ALA A 779 -24.28 -15.55 -23.32
C ALA A 779 -24.94 -16.88 -23.74
N VAL A 780 -25.09 -17.15 -25.05
CA VAL A 780 -25.59 -18.43 -25.57
C VAL A 780 -24.71 -19.58 -25.08
N ASP A 781 -23.40 -19.47 -25.28
CA ASP A 781 -22.42 -20.47 -24.83
C ASP A 781 -22.44 -20.63 -23.32
N PHE A 782 -22.70 -19.55 -22.59
CA PHE A 782 -22.82 -19.61 -21.14
C PHE A 782 -24.02 -20.48 -20.71
N PHE A 783 -25.19 -20.24 -21.28
CA PHE A 783 -26.41 -20.93 -20.90
C PHE A 783 -26.68 -22.25 -21.66
N ALA A 784 -25.85 -22.62 -22.63
CA ALA A 784 -25.98 -23.87 -23.39
C ALA A 784 -25.55 -25.12 -22.58
N ASP A 785 -24.78 -24.95 -21.50
CA ASP A 785 -24.28 -26.04 -20.69
C ASP A 785 -25.34 -26.55 -19.70
N PRO A 786 -25.80 -27.81 -19.83
CA PRO A 786 -26.85 -28.37 -18.99
C PRO A 786 -26.49 -28.41 -17.50
N ALA A 787 -25.22 -28.65 -17.15
CA ALA A 787 -24.79 -28.71 -15.76
C ALA A 787 -24.88 -27.32 -15.11
N ARG A 788 -24.48 -26.28 -15.85
CA ARG A 788 -24.59 -24.89 -15.38
C ARG A 788 -26.06 -24.48 -15.23
N VAL A 789 -26.90 -24.81 -16.20
CA VAL A 789 -28.36 -24.54 -16.09
C VAL A 789 -28.96 -25.27 -14.88
N GLN A 790 -28.62 -26.55 -14.66
CA GLN A 790 -29.11 -27.30 -13.51
C GLN A 790 -28.69 -26.69 -12.17
N ALA A 791 -27.43 -26.26 -12.06
CA ALA A 791 -26.94 -25.56 -10.87
C ALA A 791 -27.67 -24.22 -10.66
N LEU A 792 -27.91 -23.45 -11.72
CA LEU A 792 -28.66 -22.20 -11.65
C LEU A 792 -30.13 -22.39 -11.24
N GLN A 793 -30.75 -23.51 -11.60
CA GLN A 793 -32.11 -23.88 -11.21
C GLN A 793 -32.22 -24.34 -9.75
N SER A 794 -31.12 -24.76 -9.14
CA SER A 794 -31.06 -25.23 -7.75
C SER A 794 -31.02 -24.04 -6.79
N LEU A 795 -32.14 -23.34 -6.67
CA LEU A 795 -32.26 -22.14 -5.83
C LEU A 795 -32.36 -22.49 -4.34
N PRO A 796 -31.84 -21.63 -3.44
CA PRO A 796 -32.15 -21.70 -2.01
C PRO A 796 -33.67 -21.72 -1.75
N SER A 797 -34.10 -22.35 -0.66
CA SER A 797 -35.54 -22.54 -0.37
C SER A 797 -36.33 -21.25 -0.19
N SER A 798 -35.65 -20.12 0.04
CA SER A 798 -36.22 -18.78 0.11
C SER A 798 -36.72 -18.25 -1.24
N PHE A 799 -36.35 -18.90 -2.36
CA PHE A 799 -36.72 -18.50 -3.71
C PHE A 799 -37.60 -19.55 -4.40
N ASP A 800 -38.48 -19.08 -5.29
CA ASP A 800 -39.35 -19.92 -6.11
C ASP A 800 -38.95 -19.80 -7.59
N PRO A 801 -38.45 -20.88 -8.21
CA PRO A 801 -38.12 -20.89 -9.63
C PRO A 801 -39.31 -20.54 -10.55
N GLN A 802 -40.55 -20.85 -10.17
CA GLN A 802 -41.73 -20.55 -11.00
C GLN A 802 -42.08 -19.06 -11.02
N LEU A 803 -41.70 -18.34 -9.97
CA LEU A 803 -41.88 -16.89 -9.86
C LEU A 803 -40.65 -16.11 -10.35
N THR A 804 -39.59 -16.81 -10.76
CA THR A 804 -38.36 -16.18 -11.23
C THR A 804 -38.49 -15.73 -12.68
N ILE A 805 -38.04 -14.51 -12.95
CA ILE A 805 -38.25 -13.81 -14.21
C ILE A 805 -36.90 -13.43 -14.83
N SER A 806 -36.78 -13.46 -16.16
CA SER A 806 -35.58 -12.94 -16.84
C SER A 806 -35.87 -11.97 -17.99
N VAL A 807 -34.94 -11.03 -18.19
CA VAL A 807 -34.83 -10.20 -19.40
C VAL A 807 -33.44 -10.38 -19.96
N THR A 808 -33.32 -10.50 -21.28
CA THR A 808 -32.05 -10.78 -21.92
C THR A 808 -31.91 -10.00 -23.21
N GLY A 809 -30.88 -9.16 -23.30
CA GLY A 809 -30.68 -8.34 -24.48
C GLY A 809 -29.50 -7.40 -24.38
N LYS A 810 -29.39 -6.47 -25.34
CA LYS A 810 -28.33 -5.48 -25.33
C LYS A 810 -28.54 -4.45 -24.22
N GLU A 811 -27.46 -4.14 -23.52
CA GLU A 811 -27.40 -3.05 -22.54
C GLU A 811 -27.40 -1.70 -23.29
N THR A 812 -28.36 -0.84 -22.98
CA THR A 812 -28.37 0.57 -23.39
C THR A 812 -28.14 1.42 -22.15
N ARG A 813 -26.93 1.95 -21.98
CA ARG A 813 -26.62 2.90 -20.90
C ARG A 813 -27.08 4.30 -21.32
N VAL A 814 -28.11 4.80 -20.67
CA VAL A 814 -28.69 6.13 -20.98
C VAL A 814 -27.82 7.24 -20.39
N PHE A 815 -27.51 7.15 -19.09
CA PHE A 815 -26.52 8.01 -18.45
C PHE A 815 -25.96 7.33 -17.20
N ALA A 816 -24.81 7.82 -16.76
CA ALA A 816 -24.29 7.55 -15.44
C ALA A 816 -23.47 8.75 -14.98
N LYS A 817 -23.67 9.14 -13.73
CA LYS A 817 -22.97 10.25 -13.09
C LYS A 817 -21.92 9.68 -12.17
N ASP A 818 -20.67 10.07 -12.40
CA ASP A 818 -19.62 9.87 -11.42
C ASP A 818 -19.83 10.82 -10.25
N LEU A 819 -19.62 10.30 -9.04
CA LEU A 819 -19.47 11.13 -7.87
C LEU A 819 -18.00 11.49 -7.72
N ASP A 820 -17.54 12.45 -8.51
CA ASP A 820 -16.50 13.34 -8.02
C ASP A 820 -17.18 14.39 -7.15
N PHE A 821 -17.14 14.14 -5.84
CA PHE A 821 -17.26 15.19 -4.82
C PHE A 821 -15.90 15.34 -4.14
#